data_AF-A0AAU5W6Y4-F1
#
_entry.id   AF-A0AAU5W6Y4-F1
#
_cell.length_a   1.000
_cell.length_b   1.000
_cell.length_c   1.000
_cell.angle_alpha   90.00
_cell.angle_beta   90.00
_cell.angle_gamma   90.00
#
_symmetry.space_group_name_H-M   'P 1'
#
loop_
_entity.id
_entity.type
_entity.pdbx_description
1 polymer ?
#
loop_
_entity_poly.entity_id
_entity_poly.type
_entity_poly.pdbx_seq_one_letter_code
_entity_poly.pdbx_strand_id
1 'polypeptide(L)'
;MPDTPAAHLVPDAPASALPPLLVEPPWVRRPPRDEPLTIKGLKAPQEPTVVVWAPGEREEWLDEPYRSLDRLPDDTAWSDLAASFAPVSGSDFENDPRLQAEHLGLLMQAPEEYGQAILARWDFRYHSGSTAWLHPLVARHELAALALAKSLAERDGAAAGGLVPFRDAAVIQIMVGIGADGSHLPMLRAWLDRHGLAAVPALVPIAFGRSAPKRKGAEVALRHLVERHGHAAVTEAARCHGDEAADAVAELRIDPLDLYPWPLSESALDPAELPQILLRGRDRALPASATRHFITMLTFTRGGAFYPGVATVTELCDPDSLTEFVWALYEAHRGYPLWAADWMAHALKHLGDEQTVRRLTSVINRWSKADAWRNKGWNALEVHTSVGTDVALRFLHQISQKAADRKRIRPQAEALLNKIAKERGLTSEQLADRLVPDFGLDAEGGMTLDYGPRSFRVGFDEQLKPYVVDDTGKLRKALPKPGAKDDPELAPAAYQRFTALKKDVRTIAADQIARLEAAMVTGRRWTPGDFRAFLVDHPLMWHIARRLVWTADDRPFRIAEDRTFAGVDDQGFDPSPTARIGLPHPYHLGDTVKAWSDVLADYEILQPFPQLGREVHPLTEEERGGHRLGRFEGVTVPIGRVLKLTRLGWERGAPEDNGVATLISRPVGTCWAVVQLDPGIPVGAVDAFPEQRIEDVGVYAAPYWRRSKNSPVLGTLDPVTASELIAELTELTRD
;
A
#
# COMPACT_ATOMS: atom_id res chain seq x y z
N MET A 1 4.34 -41.01 -4.67
CA MET A 1 4.79 -40.49 -3.37
C MET A 1 6.26 -40.82 -3.27
N PRO A 2 7.20 -39.89 -3.52
CA PRO A 2 8.57 -40.08 -3.06
C PRO A 2 8.62 -39.77 -1.56
N ASP A 3 9.22 -40.67 -0.79
CA ASP A 3 9.44 -40.55 0.66
C ASP A 3 10.23 -39.27 0.98
N THR A 4 9.57 -38.35 1.70
CA THR A 4 10.25 -37.28 2.43
C THR A 4 10.84 -37.91 3.70
N PRO A 5 12.14 -37.78 4.00
CA PRO A 5 12.70 -38.28 5.25
C PRO A 5 11.95 -37.63 6.43
N ALA A 6 11.45 -38.46 7.36
CA ALA A 6 10.75 -37.99 8.54
C ALA A 6 11.68 -37.05 9.33
N ALA A 7 11.35 -35.76 9.33
CA ALA A 7 12.05 -34.79 10.14
C ALA A 7 11.96 -35.23 11.60
N HIS A 8 13.10 -35.31 12.29
CA HIS A 8 13.12 -35.57 13.73
C HIS A 8 12.29 -34.49 14.44
N LEU A 9 11.18 -34.90 15.07
CA LEU A 9 10.34 -34.00 15.86
C LEU A 9 11.14 -33.48 17.05
N VAL A 10 11.10 -32.16 17.25
CA VAL A 10 11.70 -31.49 18.41
C VAL A 10 10.80 -31.76 19.63
N PRO A 11 11.36 -32.10 20.81
CA PRO A 11 10.54 -32.41 21.97
C PRO A 11 9.77 -31.20 22.50
N ASP A 12 8.58 -31.44 23.03
CA ASP A 12 7.71 -30.42 23.61
C ASP A 12 8.36 -29.68 24.79
N ALA A 13 8.09 -28.38 24.88
CA ALA A 13 8.43 -27.56 26.03
C ALA A 13 7.57 -27.95 27.25
N PRO A 14 8.14 -28.08 28.45
CA PRO A 14 7.34 -28.30 29.65
C PRO A 14 6.49 -27.06 29.96
N ALA A 15 5.31 -27.26 30.56
CA ALA A 15 4.40 -26.17 30.91
C ALA A 15 5.05 -25.08 31.79
N SER A 16 6.03 -25.46 32.63
CA SER A 16 6.81 -24.53 33.46
C SER A 16 7.73 -23.59 32.69
N ALA A 17 8.04 -23.90 31.42
CA ALA A 17 8.84 -23.07 30.53
C ALA A 17 7.98 -22.16 29.63
N LEU A 18 6.64 -22.26 29.74
CA LEU A 18 5.71 -21.49 28.93
C LEU A 18 5.02 -20.41 29.78
N PRO A 19 4.75 -19.22 29.21
CA PRO A 19 3.98 -18.20 29.89
C PRO A 19 2.56 -18.69 30.20
N PRO A 20 1.94 -18.23 31.31
CA PRO A 20 0.60 -18.68 31.73
C PRO A 20 -0.45 -18.56 30.62
N LEU A 21 -0.33 -17.55 29.77
CA LEU A 21 -1.21 -17.31 28.63
C LEU A 21 -1.26 -18.49 27.62
N LEU A 22 -0.18 -19.26 27.47
CA LEU A 22 -0.13 -20.42 26.56
C LEU A 22 -0.59 -21.72 27.23
N VAL A 23 -0.51 -21.81 28.55
CA VAL A 23 -0.90 -23.01 29.31
C VAL A 23 -2.37 -22.94 29.71
N GLU A 24 -2.79 -21.79 30.26
CA GLU A 24 -4.13 -21.53 30.77
C GLU A 24 -4.57 -20.10 30.39
N PRO A 25 -4.93 -19.87 29.12
CA PRO A 25 -5.38 -18.56 28.68
C PRO A 25 -6.68 -18.12 29.40
N PRO A 26 -6.99 -16.81 29.40
CA PRO A 26 -8.17 -16.25 30.07
C PRO A 26 -9.49 -16.97 29.76
N TRP A 27 -9.72 -17.37 28.51
CA TRP A 27 -10.95 -18.06 28.08
C TRP A 27 -11.05 -19.51 28.56
N VAL A 28 -9.95 -20.12 29.00
CA VAL A 28 -9.96 -21.44 29.65
C VAL A 28 -10.22 -21.28 31.15
N ARG A 29 -9.66 -20.23 31.78
CA ARG A 29 -9.81 -19.97 33.22
C ARG A 29 -11.20 -19.50 33.60
N ARG A 30 -11.81 -18.64 32.79
CA ARG A 30 -13.05 -17.95 33.15
C ARG A 30 -13.93 -17.70 31.92
N PRO A 31 -15.10 -18.35 31.79
CA PRO A 31 -16.08 -17.92 30.78
C PRO A 31 -16.55 -16.49 31.10
N PRO A 32 -17.04 -15.72 30.10
CA PRO A 32 -17.62 -14.41 30.38
C PRO A 32 -18.73 -14.54 31.43
N ARG A 33 -18.85 -13.53 32.29
CA ARG A 33 -20.04 -13.41 33.15
C ARG A 33 -21.25 -13.12 32.27
N ASP A 34 -22.28 -13.96 32.37
CA ASP A 34 -23.56 -13.77 31.66
C ASP A 34 -24.36 -12.58 32.25
N GLU A 35 -24.13 -12.23 33.52
CA GLU A 35 -24.77 -11.09 34.18
C GLU A 35 -23.79 -9.94 34.45
N PRO A 36 -24.16 -8.69 34.13
CA PRO A 36 -23.36 -7.53 34.45
C PRO A 36 -23.28 -7.33 35.96
N LEU A 37 -22.07 -7.10 36.49
CA LEU A 37 -21.90 -6.70 37.89
C LEU A 37 -22.65 -5.38 38.13
N THR A 38 -23.60 -5.38 39.06
CA THR A 38 -24.30 -4.16 39.48
C THR A 38 -24.22 -4.03 40.99
N ILE A 39 -23.79 -2.86 41.46
CA ILE A 39 -23.70 -2.54 42.88
C ILE A 39 -24.74 -1.47 43.18
N LYS A 40 -25.61 -1.73 44.16
CA LYS A 40 -26.66 -0.79 44.55
C LYS A 40 -26.08 0.30 45.45
N GLY A 41 -26.54 1.54 45.26
CA GLY A 41 -26.24 2.63 46.18
C GLY A 41 -24.96 3.41 45.89
N LEU A 42 -24.17 3.02 44.88
CA LEU A 42 -23.02 3.80 44.41
C LEU A 42 -23.48 5.17 43.90
N LYS A 43 -22.85 6.23 44.40
CA LYS A 43 -23.07 7.61 43.97
C LYS A 43 -21.74 8.25 43.68
N ALA A 44 -21.65 9.04 42.61
CA ALA A 44 -20.44 9.82 42.36
C ALA A 44 -20.17 10.74 43.56
N PRO A 45 -18.89 10.94 43.96
CA PRO A 45 -18.56 11.89 45.01
C PRO A 45 -19.08 13.29 44.66
N GLN A 46 -19.56 14.04 45.65
CA GLN A 46 -19.98 15.43 45.47
C GLN A 46 -18.75 16.34 45.53
N GLU A 47 -17.88 16.23 44.54
CA GLU A 47 -16.76 17.15 44.38
C GLU A 47 -17.20 18.41 43.62
N PRO A 48 -16.65 19.59 43.97
CA PRO A 48 -16.87 20.78 43.17
C PRO A 48 -16.28 20.58 41.77
N THR A 49 -16.91 21.19 40.76
CA THR A 49 -16.37 21.19 39.41
C THR A 49 -15.03 21.93 39.38
N VAL A 50 -14.00 21.30 38.80
CA VAL A 50 -12.67 21.89 38.64
C VAL A 50 -12.36 22.06 37.17
N VAL A 51 -11.75 23.19 36.82
CA VAL A 51 -11.21 23.45 35.47
C VAL A 51 -9.71 23.13 35.49
N VAL A 52 -9.28 22.24 34.61
CA VAL A 52 -7.89 21.76 34.51
C VAL A 52 -7.42 21.93 33.07
N TRP A 53 -6.59 22.95 32.85
CA TRP A 53 -5.94 23.21 31.57
C TRP A 53 -4.61 22.46 31.44
N ALA A 54 -4.25 22.04 30.24
CA ALA A 54 -2.89 21.62 29.95
C ALA A 54 -2.00 22.87 29.84
N PRO A 55 -0.68 22.75 30.05
CA PRO A 55 0.23 23.87 29.89
C PRO A 55 0.08 24.52 28.49
N GLY A 56 -0.28 25.80 28.46
CA GLY A 56 -0.42 26.61 27.24
C GLY A 56 -1.71 26.42 26.43
N GLU A 57 -2.55 25.45 26.79
CA GLU A 57 -3.77 25.12 26.03
C GLU A 57 -4.84 26.21 26.14
N ARG A 58 -4.96 26.85 27.32
CA ARG A 58 -5.94 27.92 27.53
C ARG A 58 -5.65 29.11 26.63
N GLU A 59 -4.37 29.48 26.53
CA GLU A 59 -3.91 30.54 25.65
C GLU A 59 -4.11 30.15 24.17
N GLU A 60 -3.80 28.91 23.80
CA GLU A 60 -4.05 28.40 22.45
C GLU A 60 -5.53 28.48 22.06
N TRP A 61 -6.44 28.08 22.95
CA TRP A 61 -7.88 28.15 22.70
C TRP A 61 -8.38 29.60 22.62
N LEU A 62 -7.79 30.54 23.36
CA LEU A 62 -8.11 31.97 23.23
C LEU A 62 -7.64 32.55 21.89
N ASP A 63 -6.54 32.04 21.35
CA ASP A 63 -5.96 32.45 20.06
C ASP A 63 -6.56 31.71 18.85
N GLU A 64 -7.39 30.69 19.07
CA GLU A 64 -8.05 29.94 18.00
C GLU A 64 -8.89 30.89 17.10
N PRO A 65 -8.66 30.90 15.77
CA PRO A 65 -9.23 31.91 14.89
C PRO A 65 -10.72 31.68 14.62
N TYR A 66 -11.59 32.42 15.31
CA TYR A 66 -13.00 32.58 14.92
C TYR A 66 -13.17 33.81 14.02
N ARG A 67 -13.16 33.59 12.69
CA ARG A 67 -12.94 34.63 11.65
C ARG A 67 -14.16 35.48 11.21
N SER A 68 -15.21 35.64 12.00
CA SER A 68 -16.40 36.37 11.52
C SER A 68 -16.92 37.48 12.43
N LEU A 69 -16.09 38.05 13.29
CA LEU A 69 -16.52 39.11 14.21
C LEU A 69 -15.80 40.42 13.93
N ASP A 70 -16.53 41.41 13.43
CA ASP A 70 -16.05 42.79 13.43
C ASP A 70 -15.82 43.23 14.89
N ARG A 71 -14.66 43.83 15.15
CA ARG A 71 -14.35 44.36 16.49
C ARG A 71 -15.28 45.53 16.80
N LEU A 72 -16.01 45.44 17.91
CA LEU A 72 -16.88 46.51 18.38
C LEU A 72 -16.03 47.71 18.86
N PRO A 73 -16.54 48.95 18.70
CA PRO A 73 -15.87 50.16 19.17
C PRO A 73 -15.49 50.10 20.66
N ASP A 74 -14.36 50.71 21.04
CA ASP A 74 -13.87 50.69 22.43
C ASP A 74 -14.83 51.43 23.40
N ASP A 75 -15.73 52.29 22.89
CA ASP A 75 -16.76 53.03 23.65
C ASP A 75 -18.13 52.33 23.70
N THR A 76 -18.19 51.03 23.38
CA THR A 76 -19.43 50.24 23.43
C THR A 76 -20.08 50.28 24.81
N ALA A 77 -21.35 50.68 24.87
CA ALA A 77 -22.17 50.71 26.09
C ALA A 77 -22.62 49.29 26.50
N TRP A 78 -21.69 48.50 27.06
CA TRP A 78 -21.90 47.08 27.39
C TRP A 78 -23.07 46.82 28.35
N SER A 79 -23.36 47.75 29.27
CA SER A 79 -24.50 47.64 30.19
C SER A 79 -25.84 47.64 29.45
N ASP A 80 -25.99 48.51 28.46
CA ASP A 80 -27.23 48.65 27.68
C ASP A 80 -27.37 47.46 26.72
N LEU A 81 -26.26 47.03 26.12
CA LEU A 81 -26.21 45.88 25.23
C LEU A 81 -26.59 44.58 25.97
N ALA A 82 -25.99 44.34 27.15
CA ALA A 82 -26.30 43.18 27.99
C ALA A 82 -27.74 43.21 28.54
N ALA A 83 -28.30 44.40 28.80
CA ALA A 83 -29.69 44.56 29.21
C ALA A 83 -30.68 44.32 28.05
N SER A 84 -30.29 44.74 26.83
CA SER A 84 -31.06 44.54 25.59
C SER A 84 -31.00 43.11 25.05
N PHE A 85 -30.06 42.29 25.54
CA PHE A 85 -29.92 40.89 25.16
C PHE A 85 -31.18 40.10 25.58
N ALA A 86 -32.05 39.83 24.61
CA ALA A 86 -33.17 38.92 24.76
C ALA A 86 -32.75 37.52 24.28
N PRO A 87 -33.03 36.44 25.03
CA PRO A 87 -32.87 35.10 24.49
C PRO A 87 -33.81 34.93 23.30
N VAL A 88 -33.26 34.98 22.09
CA VAL A 88 -34.01 34.67 20.87
C VAL A 88 -34.23 33.17 20.86
N SER A 89 -35.43 32.73 21.24
CA SER A 89 -35.84 31.33 21.14
C SER A 89 -36.60 31.11 19.83
N GLY A 90 -36.25 30.06 19.07
CA GLY A 90 -37.04 29.58 17.94
C GLY A 90 -36.28 29.47 16.61
N SER A 91 -37.01 29.12 15.55
CA SER A 91 -36.52 28.85 14.19
C SER A 91 -35.84 30.05 13.51
N ASP A 92 -36.09 31.27 13.96
CA ASP A 92 -35.51 32.48 13.36
C ASP A 92 -34.02 32.64 13.71
N PHE A 93 -33.59 32.18 14.89
CA PHE A 93 -32.17 32.13 15.27
C PHE A 93 -31.41 31.04 14.49
N GLU A 94 -32.05 29.89 14.22
CA GLU A 94 -31.44 28.77 13.46
C GLU A 94 -31.11 29.13 12.02
N ASN A 95 -31.98 29.93 11.39
CA ASN A 95 -31.91 30.23 9.96
C ASN A 95 -31.17 31.55 9.64
N ASP A 96 -30.67 32.27 10.65
CA ASP A 96 -29.91 33.51 10.48
C ASP A 96 -28.46 33.39 10.99
N PRO A 97 -27.51 32.97 10.13
CA PRO A 97 -26.09 32.90 10.47
C PRO A 97 -25.47 34.25 10.89
N ARG A 98 -26.07 35.39 10.52
CA ARG A 98 -25.56 36.70 10.93
C ARG A 98 -25.92 36.99 12.38
N LEU A 99 -27.16 36.70 12.77
CA LEU A 99 -27.61 36.83 14.15
C LEU A 99 -26.80 35.91 15.10
N GLN A 100 -26.49 34.69 14.65
CA GLN A 100 -25.62 33.76 15.39
C GLN A 100 -24.20 34.33 15.56
N ALA A 101 -23.61 34.87 14.49
CA ALA A 101 -22.29 35.49 14.54
C ALA A 101 -22.28 36.74 15.44
N GLU A 102 -23.30 37.60 15.37
CA GLU A 102 -23.42 38.78 16.24
C GLU A 102 -23.48 38.39 17.72
N HIS A 103 -24.33 37.42 18.08
CA HIS A 103 -24.47 36.94 19.47
C HIS A 103 -23.17 36.31 20.02
N LEU A 104 -22.50 35.47 19.22
CA LEU A 104 -21.17 34.94 19.57
C LEU A 104 -20.14 36.06 19.67
N GLY A 105 -20.26 37.08 18.82
CA GLY A 105 -19.47 38.31 18.86
C GLY A 105 -19.52 39.03 20.20
N LEU A 106 -20.73 39.20 20.72
CA LEU A 106 -20.92 39.84 22.01
C LEU A 106 -20.26 39.05 23.14
N LEU A 107 -20.42 37.73 23.15
CA LEU A 107 -19.84 36.88 24.19
C LEU A 107 -18.32 36.80 24.13
N MET A 108 -17.74 36.87 22.94
CA MET A 108 -16.28 36.85 22.75
C MET A 108 -15.62 38.19 23.05
N GLN A 109 -16.33 39.31 22.86
CA GLN A 109 -15.77 40.66 23.00
C GLN A 109 -16.16 41.39 24.29
N ALA A 110 -17.30 41.06 24.90
CA ALA A 110 -17.76 41.71 26.12
C ALA A 110 -16.76 41.56 27.27
N PRO A 111 -16.64 42.57 28.15
CA PRO A 111 -16.00 42.40 29.44
C PRO A 111 -16.61 41.22 30.18
N GLU A 112 -15.79 40.51 30.97
CA GLU A 112 -16.11 39.21 31.55
C GLU A 112 -17.44 39.19 32.32
N GLU A 113 -17.70 40.21 33.13
CA GLU A 113 -18.93 40.36 33.93
C GLU A 113 -20.20 40.38 33.05
N TYR A 114 -20.16 41.08 31.92
CA TYR A 114 -21.29 41.17 30.99
C TYR A 114 -21.42 39.90 30.15
N GLY A 115 -20.30 39.32 29.71
CA GLY A 115 -20.28 38.06 28.96
C GLY A 115 -20.89 36.91 29.77
N GLN A 116 -20.53 36.79 31.05
CA GLN A 116 -21.12 35.79 31.96
C GLN A 116 -22.62 36.03 32.19
N ALA A 117 -23.05 37.28 32.35
CA ALA A 117 -24.47 37.62 32.50
C ALA A 117 -25.30 37.30 31.25
N ILE A 118 -24.75 37.54 30.06
CA ILE A 118 -25.36 37.18 28.77
C ILE A 118 -25.44 35.64 28.64
N LEU A 119 -24.34 34.95 28.93
CA LEU A 119 -24.24 33.49 28.86
C LEU A 119 -25.23 32.79 29.79
N ALA A 120 -25.45 33.32 30.99
CA ALA A 120 -26.41 32.80 31.96
C ALA A 120 -27.88 32.92 31.51
N ARG A 121 -28.19 33.85 30.60
CA ARG A 121 -29.54 34.12 30.09
C ARG A 121 -29.80 33.45 28.74
N TRP A 122 -28.78 32.85 28.12
CA TRP A 122 -28.87 32.30 26.78
C TRP A 122 -29.48 30.90 26.76
N ASP A 123 -30.47 30.68 25.90
CA ASP A 123 -31.12 29.39 25.69
C ASP A 123 -30.62 28.70 24.42
N PHE A 124 -29.79 27.67 24.59
CA PHE A 124 -29.05 27.02 23.50
C PHE A 124 -29.81 25.86 22.84
N ARG A 125 -31.14 25.84 22.88
CA ARG A 125 -31.96 24.72 22.37
C ARG A 125 -31.94 24.50 20.85
N TYR A 126 -31.28 25.37 20.07
CA TYR A 126 -31.49 25.48 18.63
C TYR A 126 -30.22 25.90 17.84
N HIS A 127 -29.11 25.14 17.91
CA HIS A 127 -27.91 25.40 17.10
C HIS A 127 -27.61 24.22 16.15
N SER A 128 -27.55 24.49 14.86
CA SER A 128 -27.10 23.55 13.82
C SER A 128 -25.93 24.16 13.05
N GLY A 129 -24.70 23.72 13.32
CA GLY A 129 -23.51 24.28 12.66
C GLY A 129 -22.20 23.88 13.32
N SER A 130 -21.10 24.44 12.83
CA SER A 130 -19.76 24.23 13.40
C SER A 130 -19.70 24.65 14.87
N THR A 131 -18.95 23.90 15.67
CA THR A 131 -18.68 24.14 17.10
C THR A 131 -17.28 24.73 17.35
N ALA A 132 -16.59 25.20 16.29
CA ALA A 132 -15.23 25.73 16.36
C ALA A 132 -15.06 26.96 17.28
N TRP A 133 -16.15 27.66 17.61
CA TRP A 133 -16.14 28.80 18.56
C TRP A 133 -16.21 28.36 20.02
N LEU A 134 -16.49 27.09 20.31
CA LEU A 134 -16.70 26.61 21.68
C LEU A 134 -15.42 26.64 22.50
N HIS A 135 -14.27 26.31 21.91
CA HIS A 135 -12.97 26.35 22.58
C HIS A 135 -12.61 27.76 23.07
N PRO A 136 -12.59 28.80 22.21
CA PRO A 136 -12.38 30.18 22.66
C PRO A 136 -13.36 30.64 23.74
N LEU A 137 -14.64 30.27 23.62
CA LEU A 137 -15.66 30.64 24.60
C LEU A 137 -15.41 29.97 25.95
N VAL A 138 -15.08 28.68 25.95
CA VAL A 138 -14.72 27.91 27.16
C VAL A 138 -13.44 28.46 27.80
N ALA A 139 -12.43 28.80 27.00
CA ALA A 139 -11.19 29.37 27.51
C ALA A 139 -11.39 30.76 28.15
N ARG A 140 -12.31 31.56 27.59
CA ARG A 140 -12.65 32.89 28.10
C ARG A 140 -13.50 32.86 29.37
N HIS A 141 -14.56 32.03 29.39
CA HIS A 141 -15.61 32.08 30.42
C HIS A 141 -15.58 30.90 31.40
N GLU A 142 -14.75 29.89 31.15
CA GLU A 142 -14.51 28.72 32.00
C GLU A 142 -15.80 28.12 32.59
N LEU A 143 -15.98 28.12 33.90
CA LEU A 143 -17.13 27.53 34.57
C LEU A 143 -18.47 28.11 34.11
N ALA A 144 -18.52 29.39 33.71
CA ALA A 144 -19.74 30.00 33.19
C ALA A 144 -20.18 29.38 31.84
N ALA A 145 -19.24 28.84 31.05
CA ALA A 145 -19.53 28.14 29.79
C ALA A 145 -19.88 26.66 29.95
N LEU A 146 -19.72 26.08 31.14
CA LEU A 146 -19.91 24.64 31.35
C LEU A 146 -21.32 24.14 31.02
N ALA A 147 -22.35 24.88 31.44
CA ALA A 147 -23.74 24.50 31.20
C ALA A 147 -24.04 24.44 29.69
N LEU A 148 -23.50 25.39 28.93
CA LEU A 148 -23.58 25.44 27.48
C LEU A 148 -22.84 24.27 26.83
N ALA A 149 -21.58 24.07 27.20
CA ALA A 149 -20.74 23.01 26.62
C ALA A 149 -21.34 21.61 26.86
N LYS A 150 -21.96 21.37 28.03
CA LYS A 150 -22.69 20.12 28.34
C LYS A 150 -23.88 19.93 27.40
N SER A 151 -24.76 20.94 27.31
CA SER A 151 -25.96 20.91 26.46
C SER A 151 -25.63 20.64 24.98
N LEU A 152 -24.53 21.19 24.50
CA LEU A 152 -24.02 20.97 23.14
C LEU A 152 -23.52 19.55 22.93
N ALA A 153 -22.63 19.07 23.80
CA ALA A 153 -22.03 17.75 23.68
C ALA A 153 -23.06 16.60 23.80
N GLU A 154 -24.17 16.82 24.52
CA GLU A 154 -25.29 15.86 24.57
C GLU A 154 -26.03 15.70 23.23
N ARG A 155 -25.96 16.71 22.35
CA ARG A 155 -26.64 16.69 21.04
C ARG A 155 -25.71 16.35 19.90
N ASP A 156 -24.49 16.87 19.96
CA ASP A 156 -23.45 16.64 18.98
C ASP A 156 -22.14 16.25 19.70
N GLY A 157 -21.76 14.98 19.58
CA GLY A 157 -20.53 14.46 20.18
C GLY A 157 -19.26 15.14 19.65
N ALA A 158 -19.30 15.80 18.49
CA ALA A 158 -18.18 16.61 18.01
C ALA A 158 -17.90 17.82 18.92
N ALA A 159 -18.91 18.35 19.63
CA ALA A 159 -18.75 19.46 20.58
C ALA A 159 -18.06 19.05 21.90
N ALA A 160 -17.88 17.75 22.15
CA ALA A 160 -17.32 17.25 23.39
C ALA A 160 -15.86 17.70 23.63
N GLY A 161 -15.14 18.15 22.60
CA GLY A 161 -13.82 18.76 22.76
C GLY A 161 -13.81 19.89 23.79
N GLY A 162 -14.83 20.76 23.79
CA GLY A 162 -14.96 21.86 24.75
C GLY A 162 -15.21 21.43 26.20
N LEU A 163 -15.46 20.13 26.45
CA LEU A 163 -15.63 19.59 27.80
C LEU A 163 -14.34 19.03 28.40
N VAL A 164 -13.25 18.89 27.62
CA VAL A 164 -11.97 18.31 28.06
C VAL A 164 -11.42 18.96 29.35
N PRO A 165 -11.42 20.30 29.52
CA PRO A 165 -10.87 20.93 30.72
C PRO A 165 -11.68 20.69 32.00
N PHE A 166 -12.95 20.30 31.92
CA PHE A 166 -13.84 20.26 33.08
C PHE A 166 -13.87 18.89 33.76
N ARG A 167 -13.43 18.83 35.03
CA ARG A 167 -13.62 17.66 35.89
C ARG A 167 -14.94 17.77 36.62
N ASP A 168 -15.94 17.04 36.15
CA ASP A 168 -17.31 17.10 36.64
C ASP A 168 -18.06 15.78 36.42
N ALA A 169 -18.90 15.40 37.38
CA ALA A 169 -19.61 14.13 37.36
C ALA A 169 -20.62 13.99 36.19
N ALA A 170 -21.21 15.10 35.72
CA ALA A 170 -22.08 15.08 34.55
C ALA A 170 -21.28 15.10 33.24
N VAL A 171 -20.11 15.76 33.21
CA VAL A 171 -19.22 15.73 32.03
C VAL A 171 -18.78 14.31 31.71
N ILE A 172 -18.37 13.52 32.71
CA ILE A 172 -17.95 12.14 32.45
C ILE A 172 -19.12 11.26 31.98
N GLN A 173 -20.35 11.52 32.42
CA GLN A 173 -21.54 10.81 31.93
C GLN A 173 -21.77 11.06 30.43
N ILE A 174 -21.52 12.29 29.97
CA ILE A 174 -21.61 12.67 28.55
C ILE A 174 -20.47 12.00 27.77
N MET A 175 -19.22 12.15 28.23
CA MET A 175 -18.03 11.58 27.58
C MET A 175 -18.12 10.05 27.42
N VAL A 176 -18.59 9.36 28.46
CA VAL A 176 -18.84 7.91 28.42
C VAL A 176 -19.99 7.56 27.47
N GLY A 177 -21.05 8.37 27.45
CA GLY A 177 -22.19 8.17 26.56
C GLY A 177 -21.81 8.25 25.09
N ILE A 178 -21.09 9.31 24.69
CA ILE A 178 -20.66 9.53 23.30
C ILE A 178 -19.52 8.58 22.87
N GLY A 179 -18.75 8.04 23.83
CA GLY A 179 -17.67 7.09 23.56
C GLY A 179 -18.12 5.62 23.50
N ALA A 180 -19.36 5.30 23.89
CA ALA A 180 -19.83 3.93 24.07
C ALA A 180 -19.90 3.09 22.78
N ASP A 181 -20.13 3.74 21.64
CA ASP A 181 -20.20 3.12 20.31
C ASP A 181 -18.87 3.18 19.54
N GLY A 182 -17.90 3.95 20.05
CA GLY A 182 -16.58 4.16 19.45
C GLY A 182 -16.41 5.48 18.68
N SER A 183 -17.48 6.21 18.41
CA SER A 183 -17.49 7.35 17.48
C SER A 183 -16.63 8.53 17.95
N HIS A 184 -16.52 8.74 19.26
CA HIS A 184 -15.81 9.88 19.86
C HIS A 184 -14.73 9.46 20.87
N LEU A 185 -14.12 8.28 20.65
CA LEU A 185 -13.05 7.77 21.53
C LEU A 185 -11.85 8.72 21.71
N PRO A 186 -11.36 9.45 20.69
CA PRO A 186 -10.25 10.38 20.89
C PRO A 186 -10.54 11.44 21.96
N MET A 187 -11.76 11.98 22.00
CA MET A 187 -12.17 13.00 22.98
C MET A 187 -12.30 12.42 24.39
N LEU A 188 -12.90 11.23 24.51
CA LEU A 188 -12.96 10.49 25.78
C LEU A 188 -11.54 10.22 26.31
N ARG A 189 -10.62 9.76 25.46
CA ARG A 189 -9.22 9.49 25.84
C ARG A 189 -8.48 10.76 26.24
N ALA A 190 -8.67 11.86 25.52
CA ALA A 190 -8.07 13.15 25.87
C ALA A 190 -8.53 13.65 27.25
N TRP A 191 -9.83 13.52 27.56
CA TRP A 191 -10.36 13.83 28.90
C TRP A 191 -9.76 12.89 29.96
N LEU A 192 -9.67 11.58 29.70
CA LEU A 192 -9.09 10.62 30.65
C LEU A 192 -7.60 10.85 30.89
N ASP A 193 -6.83 11.15 29.83
CA ASP A 193 -5.40 11.49 29.95
C ASP A 193 -5.20 12.79 30.75
N ARG A 194 -6.14 13.74 30.66
CA ARG A 194 -6.12 14.98 31.45
C ARG A 194 -6.36 14.76 32.94
N HIS A 195 -7.39 13.99 33.28
CA HIS A 195 -7.87 13.87 34.66
C HIS A 195 -7.35 12.62 35.39
N GLY A 196 -6.80 11.65 34.66
CA GLY A 196 -6.14 10.46 35.17
C GLY A 196 -7.00 9.68 36.17
N LEU A 197 -6.37 9.22 37.26
CA LEU A 197 -7.04 8.45 38.32
C LEU A 197 -8.15 9.22 39.04
N ALA A 198 -8.18 10.57 38.98
CA ALA A 198 -9.26 11.36 39.58
C ALA A 198 -10.61 11.18 38.86
N ALA A 199 -10.62 10.58 37.66
CA ALA A 199 -11.83 10.18 36.97
C ALA A 199 -12.51 8.93 37.56
N VAL A 200 -11.73 8.04 38.20
CA VAL A 200 -12.19 6.71 38.64
C VAL A 200 -13.38 6.80 39.59
N PRO A 201 -13.38 7.67 40.63
CA PRO A 201 -14.53 7.80 41.53
C PRO A 201 -15.84 8.15 40.83
N ALA A 202 -15.80 8.91 39.73
CA ALA A 202 -16.99 9.25 38.98
C ALA A 202 -17.39 8.18 37.96
N LEU A 203 -16.44 7.37 37.47
CA LEU A 203 -16.65 6.26 36.54
C LEU A 203 -17.25 5.02 37.20
N VAL A 204 -16.86 4.69 38.44
CA VAL A 204 -17.28 3.47 39.15
C VAL A 204 -18.81 3.34 39.26
N PRO A 205 -19.57 4.37 39.68
CA PRO A 205 -21.04 4.31 39.67
C PRO A 205 -21.66 4.09 38.28
N ILE A 206 -20.96 4.48 37.20
CA ILE A 206 -21.40 4.30 35.81
C ILE A 206 -21.15 2.86 35.37
N ALA A 207 -19.94 2.35 35.64
CA ALA A 207 -19.50 0.99 35.29
C ALA A 207 -20.37 -0.09 35.93
N PHE A 208 -20.83 0.11 37.17
CA PHE A 208 -21.72 -0.82 37.88
C PHE A 208 -23.19 -0.38 37.93
N GLY A 209 -23.55 0.59 37.07
CA GLY A 209 -24.91 1.12 36.94
C GLY A 209 -25.84 0.25 36.09
N ARG A 210 -27.12 0.64 35.97
CA ARG A 210 -28.13 -0.15 35.23
C ARG A 210 -28.10 0.05 33.70
N SER A 211 -27.53 1.14 33.20
CA SER A 211 -27.54 1.48 31.77
C SER A 211 -26.43 0.74 30.99
N ALA A 212 -26.81 -0.19 30.10
CA ALA A 212 -25.86 -1.00 29.35
C ALA A 212 -24.91 -0.19 28.43
N PRO A 213 -25.37 0.80 27.63
CA PRO A 213 -24.46 1.61 26.81
C PRO A 213 -23.46 2.39 27.65
N LYS A 214 -23.91 2.99 28.75
CA LYS A 214 -23.04 3.75 29.66
C LYS A 214 -22.03 2.85 30.39
N ARG A 215 -22.43 1.63 30.81
CA ARG A 215 -21.49 0.64 31.35
C ARG A 215 -20.37 0.34 30.36
N LYS A 216 -20.71 0.06 29.10
CA LYS A 216 -19.73 -0.26 28.06
C LYS A 216 -18.74 0.89 27.83
N GLY A 217 -19.22 2.13 27.75
CA GLY A 217 -18.33 3.29 27.64
C GLY A 217 -17.46 3.50 28.90
N ALA A 218 -17.99 3.23 30.09
CA ALA A 218 -17.22 3.30 31.34
C ALA A 218 -16.15 2.21 31.43
N GLU A 219 -16.41 0.99 30.96
CA GLU A 219 -15.41 -0.08 30.85
C GLU A 219 -14.29 0.29 29.86
N VAL A 220 -14.64 0.93 28.74
CA VAL A 220 -13.64 1.46 27.79
C VAL A 220 -12.78 2.53 28.45
N ALA A 221 -13.39 3.43 29.24
CA ALA A 221 -12.68 4.47 29.97
C ALA A 221 -11.74 3.89 31.04
N LEU A 222 -12.23 2.93 31.84
CA LEU A 222 -11.43 2.24 32.86
C LEU A 222 -10.25 1.49 32.25
N ARG A 223 -10.44 0.82 31.10
CA ARG A 223 -9.35 0.17 30.37
C ARG A 223 -8.24 1.13 29.97
N HIS A 224 -8.61 2.28 29.40
CA HIS A 224 -7.64 3.31 29.05
C HIS A 224 -6.83 3.78 30.28
N LEU A 225 -7.48 3.93 31.43
CA LEU A 225 -6.79 4.28 32.69
C LEU A 225 -5.91 3.14 33.21
N VAL A 226 -6.31 1.88 33.05
CA VAL A 226 -5.47 0.72 33.40
C VAL A 226 -4.23 0.65 32.51
N GLU A 227 -4.36 0.89 31.21
CA GLU A 227 -3.23 0.96 30.28
C GLU A 227 -2.23 2.07 30.67
N ARG A 228 -2.71 3.21 31.18
CA ARG A 228 -1.88 4.37 31.56
C ARG A 228 -1.27 4.27 32.97
N HIS A 229 -1.99 3.72 33.93
CA HIS A 229 -1.66 3.82 35.36
C HIS A 229 -1.53 2.47 36.07
N GLY A 230 -1.85 1.37 35.40
CA GLY A 230 -1.84 0.02 35.96
C GLY A 230 -3.11 -0.33 36.73
N HIS A 231 -3.47 -1.61 36.70
CA HIS A 231 -4.70 -2.14 37.29
C HIS A 231 -4.81 -1.84 38.79
N ALA A 232 -3.73 -2.05 39.54
CA ALA A 232 -3.70 -1.83 40.98
C ALA A 232 -4.01 -0.36 41.38
N ALA A 233 -3.52 0.61 40.60
CA ALA A 233 -3.77 2.02 40.88
C ALA A 233 -5.22 2.42 40.61
N VAL A 234 -5.82 1.87 39.55
CA VAL A 234 -7.25 2.07 39.22
C VAL A 234 -8.14 1.41 40.27
N THR A 235 -7.81 0.19 40.72
CA THR A 235 -8.50 -0.48 41.83
C THR A 235 -8.44 0.32 43.12
N GLU A 236 -7.26 0.84 43.49
CA GLU A 236 -7.11 1.67 44.70
C GLU A 236 -7.94 2.96 44.60
N ALA A 237 -7.95 3.63 43.45
CA ALA A 237 -8.76 4.82 43.23
C ALA A 237 -10.28 4.56 43.33
N ALA A 238 -10.72 3.32 43.10
CA ALA A 238 -12.13 2.91 43.27
C ALA A 238 -12.53 2.68 44.74
N ARG A 239 -11.56 2.49 45.65
CA ARG A 239 -11.81 2.17 47.08
C ARG A 239 -12.51 3.30 47.85
N CYS A 240 -12.56 4.52 47.30
CA CYS A 240 -13.39 5.61 47.87
C CYS A 240 -14.88 5.25 47.98
N HIS A 241 -15.35 4.24 47.21
CA HIS A 241 -16.71 3.70 47.26
C HIS A 241 -16.86 2.46 48.17
N GLY A 242 -15.80 2.09 48.90
CA GLY A 242 -15.72 0.90 49.74
C GLY A 242 -15.01 -0.27 49.04
N ASP A 243 -14.62 -1.27 49.85
CA ASP A 243 -13.87 -2.44 49.36
C ASP A 243 -14.66 -3.27 48.34
N GLU A 244 -15.98 -3.38 48.48
CA GLU A 244 -16.84 -4.06 47.50
C GLU A 244 -16.72 -3.46 46.09
N ALA A 245 -16.60 -2.14 45.98
CA ALA A 245 -16.44 -1.47 44.68
C ALA A 245 -15.02 -1.63 44.12
N ALA A 246 -14.00 -1.59 44.98
CA ALA A 246 -12.62 -1.85 44.58
C ALA A 246 -12.45 -3.30 44.08
N ASP A 247 -12.99 -4.27 44.80
CA ASP A 247 -12.99 -5.68 44.41
C ASP A 247 -13.74 -5.89 43.09
N ALA A 248 -14.90 -5.24 42.92
CA ALA A 248 -15.63 -5.32 41.66
C ALA A 248 -14.84 -4.73 40.47
N VAL A 249 -14.12 -3.62 40.65
CA VAL A 249 -13.20 -3.07 39.62
C VAL A 249 -12.04 -4.02 39.35
N ALA A 250 -11.47 -4.61 40.40
CA ALA A 250 -10.39 -5.60 40.26
C ALA A 250 -10.86 -6.83 39.46
N GLU A 251 -12.13 -7.20 39.59
CA GLU A 251 -12.75 -8.31 38.88
C GLU A 251 -13.29 -8.00 37.48
N LEU A 252 -13.34 -6.72 37.06
CA LEU A 252 -13.78 -6.33 35.72
C LEU A 252 -12.80 -6.82 34.65
N ARG A 253 -13.33 -7.27 33.50
CA ARG A 253 -12.55 -7.65 32.31
C ARG A 253 -12.09 -6.41 31.54
N ILE A 254 -11.28 -5.59 32.19
CA ILE A 254 -10.68 -4.39 31.59
C ILE A 254 -9.26 -4.64 31.07
N ASP A 255 -8.60 -5.73 31.48
CA ASP A 255 -7.34 -6.16 30.87
C ASP A 255 -7.55 -6.50 29.38
N PRO A 256 -6.73 -5.97 28.46
CA PRO A 256 -6.78 -6.31 27.04
C PRO A 256 -6.73 -7.82 26.73
N LEU A 257 -6.03 -8.62 27.55
CA LEU A 257 -6.01 -10.08 27.42
C LEU A 257 -7.36 -10.71 27.78
N ASP A 258 -8.14 -10.07 28.64
CA ASP A 258 -9.49 -10.50 28.94
C ASP A 258 -10.50 -10.06 27.85
N LEU A 259 -10.09 -9.46 26.73
CA LEU A 259 -10.99 -9.06 25.65
C LEU A 259 -10.94 -10.05 24.49
N TYR A 260 -11.81 -11.06 24.55
CA TYR A 260 -11.95 -12.07 23.50
C TYR A 260 -13.43 -12.31 23.16
N PRO A 261 -13.74 -12.71 21.91
CA PRO A 261 -15.10 -13.06 21.51
C PRO A 261 -15.62 -14.26 22.32
N TRP A 262 -16.92 -14.29 22.57
CA TRP A 262 -17.61 -15.45 23.14
C TRP A 262 -18.99 -15.64 22.49
N PRO A 263 -19.42 -16.88 22.21
CA PRO A 263 -18.65 -18.14 22.31
C PRO A 263 -17.42 -18.14 21.38
N LEU A 264 -16.41 -18.94 21.72
CA LEU A 264 -15.25 -19.12 20.87
C LEU A 264 -15.65 -19.85 19.59
N SER A 265 -15.07 -19.43 18.46
CA SER A 265 -15.11 -20.27 17.26
C SER A 265 -14.05 -21.35 17.41
N GLU A 266 -14.46 -22.62 17.45
CA GLU A 266 -13.49 -23.72 17.41
C GLU A 266 -12.87 -23.81 16.02
N SER A 267 -11.54 -23.89 15.98
CA SER A 267 -10.83 -24.29 14.76
C SER A 267 -10.88 -25.81 14.65
N ALA A 268 -11.34 -26.32 13.51
CA ALA A 268 -11.37 -27.75 13.21
C ALA A 268 -9.98 -28.35 12.94
N LEU A 269 -8.91 -27.52 12.97
CA LEU A 269 -7.56 -27.99 12.70
C LEU A 269 -6.93 -28.70 13.89
N ASP A 270 -6.19 -29.77 13.59
CA ASP A 270 -5.33 -30.45 14.53
C ASP A 270 -3.90 -29.88 14.45
N PRO A 271 -3.36 -29.28 15.53
CA PRO A 271 -1.97 -28.84 15.59
C PRO A 271 -0.94 -29.91 15.20
N ALA A 272 -1.26 -31.21 15.34
CA ALA A 272 -0.38 -32.31 14.96
C ALA A 272 -0.17 -32.44 13.43
N GLU A 273 -1.08 -31.87 12.62
CA GLU A 273 -0.97 -31.86 11.16
C GLU A 273 -0.18 -30.64 10.63
N LEU A 274 0.20 -29.71 11.52
CA LEU A 274 0.92 -28.50 11.18
C LEU A 274 2.41 -28.61 11.58
N PRO A 275 3.32 -27.84 10.94
CA PRO A 275 4.71 -27.75 11.36
C PRO A 275 4.84 -27.33 12.83
N GLN A 276 5.85 -27.86 13.53
CA GLN A 276 6.11 -27.47 14.92
C GLN A 276 6.52 -26.00 15.00
N ILE A 277 5.90 -25.25 15.92
CA ILE A 277 6.38 -23.93 16.33
C ILE A 277 7.50 -24.16 17.34
N LEU A 278 8.70 -23.67 17.05
CA LEU A 278 9.87 -23.84 17.90
C LEU A 278 10.04 -22.65 18.83
N LEU A 279 10.54 -22.88 20.04
CA LEU A 279 11.08 -21.80 20.87
C LEU A 279 12.35 -21.23 20.20
N ARG A 280 12.77 -20.01 20.53
CA ARG A 280 13.98 -19.39 19.93
C ARG A 280 15.25 -20.23 20.03
N GLY A 281 15.37 -21.09 21.05
CA GLY A 281 16.49 -22.02 21.20
C GLY A 281 16.48 -23.20 20.22
N ARG A 282 15.36 -23.43 19.51
CA ARG A 282 15.12 -24.56 18.59
C ARG A 282 15.31 -25.96 19.19
N ASP A 283 15.50 -26.04 20.51
CA ASP A 283 15.64 -27.26 21.29
C ASP A 283 14.30 -27.80 21.80
N ARG A 284 13.28 -26.93 21.83
CA ARG A 284 11.92 -27.24 22.27
C ARG A 284 10.87 -26.71 21.30
N ALA A 285 9.77 -27.44 21.18
CA ALA A 285 8.58 -27.02 20.44
C ALA A 285 7.44 -26.61 21.37
N LEU A 286 6.51 -25.79 20.87
CA LEU A 286 5.24 -25.57 21.54
C LEU A 286 4.42 -26.88 21.53
N PRO A 287 3.93 -27.34 22.69
CA PRO A 287 3.01 -28.47 22.76
C PRO A 287 1.73 -28.20 21.97
N ALA A 288 1.07 -29.27 21.51
CA ALA A 288 -0.16 -29.17 20.72
C ALA A 288 -1.26 -28.30 21.39
N SER A 289 -1.39 -28.36 22.72
CA SER A 289 -2.33 -27.51 23.48
C SER A 289 -2.01 -26.02 23.39
N ALA A 290 -0.73 -25.65 23.55
CA ALA A 290 -0.27 -24.28 23.42
C ALA A 290 -0.42 -23.76 21.97
N THR A 291 -0.12 -24.61 20.98
CA THR A 291 -0.33 -24.29 19.56
C THR A 291 -1.82 -24.05 19.26
N ARG A 292 -2.72 -24.84 19.83
CA ARG A 292 -4.17 -24.61 19.72
C ARG A 292 -4.57 -23.25 20.29
N HIS A 293 -4.06 -22.89 21.47
CA HIS A 293 -4.31 -21.57 22.06
C HIS A 293 -3.78 -20.44 21.18
N PHE A 294 -2.61 -20.61 20.55
CA PHE A 294 -2.07 -19.62 19.63
C PHE A 294 -2.94 -19.44 18.38
N ILE A 295 -3.43 -20.53 17.77
CA ILE A 295 -4.41 -20.45 16.67
C ILE A 295 -5.64 -19.66 17.13
N THR A 296 -6.17 -19.96 18.32
CA THR A 296 -7.31 -19.22 18.90
C THR A 296 -7.01 -17.72 19.02
N MET A 297 -5.83 -17.33 19.54
CA MET A 297 -5.42 -15.92 19.62
C MET A 297 -5.40 -15.24 18.25
N LEU A 298 -4.89 -15.90 17.22
CA LEU A 298 -4.87 -15.35 15.86
C LEU A 298 -6.29 -15.04 15.39
N THR A 299 -7.26 -15.92 15.63
CA THR A 299 -8.67 -15.70 15.24
C THR A 299 -9.34 -14.50 15.91
N PHE A 300 -8.77 -13.98 17.00
CA PHE A 300 -9.28 -12.79 17.70
C PHE A 300 -8.85 -11.47 17.05
N THR A 301 -8.05 -11.51 15.97
CA THR A 301 -7.65 -10.32 15.21
C THR A 301 -8.87 -9.50 14.80
N ARG A 302 -8.88 -8.20 15.13
CA ARG A 302 -9.96 -7.27 14.80
C ARG A 302 -9.42 -5.93 14.35
N GLY A 303 -10.05 -5.33 13.35
CA GLY A 303 -9.68 -3.99 12.86
C GLY A 303 -8.24 -3.88 12.35
N GLY A 304 -7.62 -5.00 11.94
CA GLY A 304 -6.22 -5.02 11.52
C GLY A 304 -5.21 -4.94 12.67
N ALA A 305 -5.58 -5.35 13.88
CA ALA A 305 -4.67 -5.54 14.99
C ALA A 305 -4.81 -6.94 15.60
N PHE A 306 -3.69 -7.56 15.95
CA PHE A 306 -3.70 -8.82 16.69
C PHE A 306 -4.27 -8.65 18.09
N TYR A 307 -4.82 -9.74 18.61
CA TYR A 307 -5.03 -9.88 20.05
C TYR A 307 -3.68 -9.75 20.79
N PRO A 308 -3.60 -8.99 21.90
CA PRO A 308 -2.33 -8.65 22.54
C PRO A 308 -1.46 -9.87 22.89
N GLY A 309 -2.08 -11.02 23.20
CA GLY A 309 -1.37 -12.26 23.49
C GLY A 309 -0.50 -12.81 22.35
N VAL A 310 -0.75 -12.42 21.10
CA VAL A 310 0.08 -12.82 19.95
C VAL A 310 1.50 -12.30 20.09
N ALA A 311 1.69 -11.08 20.62
CA ALA A 311 3.01 -10.48 20.80
C ALA A 311 3.92 -11.36 21.69
N THR A 312 3.37 -11.88 22.79
CA THR A 312 4.07 -12.79 23.70
C THR A 312 4.54 -14.06 22.99
N VAL A 313 3.73 -14.62 22.09
CA VAL A 313 4.12 -15.82 21.32
C VAL A 313 5.21 -15.49 20.31
N THR A 314 5.12 -14.35 19.60
CA THR A 314 6.13 -13.91 18.64
C THR A 314 7.48 -13.59 19.27
N GLU A 315 7.48 -13.11 20.52
CA GLU A 315 8.70 -12.88 21.29
C GLU A 315 9.32 -14.19 21.77
N LEU A 316 8.51 -15.18 22.14
CA LEU A 316 8.96 -16.46 22.69
C LEU A 316 9.53 -17.43 21.62
N CYS A 317 8.97 -17.39 20.41
CA CYS A 317 9.20 -18.42 19.38
C CYS A 317 10.23 -18.02 18.31
N ASP A 318 10.77 -19.02 17.63
CA ASP A 318 11.64 -18.88 16.47
C ASP A 318 10.86 -18.33 15.26
N PRO A 319 11.29 -17.21 14.66
CA PRO A 319 10.57 -16.56 13.55
C PRO A 319 10.35 -17.49 12.35
N ASP A 320 11.35 -18.24 11.91
CA ASP A 320 11.22 -19.11 10.73
C ASP A 320 10.16 -20.20 10.97
N SER A 321 10.15 -20.80 12.17
CA SER A 321 9.15 -21.82 12.53
C SER A 321 7.73 -21.24 12.56
N LEU A 322 7.57 -19.98 13.02
CA LEU A 322 6.28 -19.27 12.99
C LEU A 322 5.84 -19.00 11.55
N THR A 323 6.76 -18.57 10.69
CA THR A 323 6.50 -18.32 9.27
C THR A 323 6.05 -19.60 8.55
N GLU A 324 6.76 -20.71 8.72
CA GLU A 324 6.37 -22.00 8.15
C GLU A 324 5.03 -22.48 8.71
N PHE A 325 4.78 -22.31 10.01
CA PHE A 325 3.51 -22.62 10.64
C PHE A 325 2.34 -21.81 10.04
N VAL A 326 2.48 -20.48 9.93
CA VAL A 326 1.44 -19.60 9.37
C VAL A 326 1.19 -19.90 7.90
N TRP A 327 2.23 -20.24 7.13
CA TRP A 327 2.05 -20.69 5.74
C TRP A 327 1.27 -22.01 5.67
N ALA A 328 1.61 -23.01 6.48
CA ALA A 328 0.88 -24.28 6.53
C ALA A 328 -0.58 -24.08 6.98
N LEU A 329 -0.79 -23.18 7.95
CA LEU A 329 -2.11 -22.79 8.43
C LEU A 329 -2.96 -22.15 7.31
N TYR A 330 -2.35 -21.31 6.46
CA TYR A 330 -2.99 -20.77 5.26
C TYR A 330 -3.34 -21.87 4.25
N GLU A 331 -2.44 -22.82 4.00
CA GLU A 331 -2.68 -23.92 3.06
C GLU A 331 -3.82 -24.84 3.52
N ALA A 332 -3.87 -25.16 4.80
CA ALA A 332 -4.94 -25.96 5.41
C ALA A 332 -6.33 -25.30 5.26
N HIS A 333 -6.39 -23.98 5.09
CA HIS A 333 -7.63 -23.21 4.94
C HIS A 333 -7.98 -22.81 3.50
N ARG A 334 -7.32 -23.36 2.47
CA ARG A 334 -7.58 -23.00 1.06
C ARG A 334 -9.00 -23.30 0.53
N GLY A 335 -9.86 -23.93 1.33
CA GLY A 335 -11.29 -24.09 1.05
C GLY A 335 -12.17 -22.90 1.46
N TYR A 336 -11.59 -21.82 1.99
CA TYR A 336 -12.34 -20.63 2.42
C TYR A 336 -12.95 -19.87 1.23
N PRO A 337 -14.16 -19.27 1.35
CA PRO A 337 -14.81 -18.56 0.23
C PRO A 337 -14.06 -17.32 -0.27
N LEU A 338 -13.20 -16.74 0.58
CA LEU A 338 -12.27 -15.66 0.22
C LEU A 338 -10.86 -16.22 0.09
N TRP A 339 -9.92 -15.44 -0.45
CA TRP A 339 -8.53 -15.85 -0.59
C TRP A 339 -7.89 -16.20 0.76
N ALA A 340 -8.31 -15.52 1.84
CA ALA A 340 -7.98 -15.80 3.24
C ALA A 340 -9.05 -15.16 4.15
N ALA A 341 -9.21 -15.68 5.36
CA ALA A 341 -9.93 -14.97 6.43
C ALA A 341 -9.14 -13.74 6.88
N ASP A 342 -9.81 -12.70 7.40
CA ASP A 342 -9.15 -11.43 7.76
C ASP A 342 -7.98 -11.61 8.73
N TRP A 343 -8.16 -12.46 9.75
CA TRP A 343 -7.11 -12.79 10.71
C TRP A 343 -5.93 -13.54 10.10
N MET A 344 -6.17 -14.38 9.09
CA MET A 344 -5.14 -15.13 8.38
C MET A 344 -4.35 -14.21 7.44
N ALA A 345 -5.05 -13.31 6.74
CA ALA A 345 -4.41 -12.28 5.95
C ALA A 345 -3.51 -11.40 6.82
N HIS A 346 -3.96 -11.06 8.04
CA HIS A 346 -3.14 -10.33 9.00
C HIS A 346 -1.95 -11.16 9.51
N ALA A 347 -2.14 -12.45 9.81
CA ALA A 347 -1.06 -13.37 10.16
C ALA A 347 0.03 -13.43 9.07
N LEU A 348 -0.35 -13.59 7.80
CA LEU A 348 0.59 -13.62 6.67
C LEU A 348 1.36 -12.30 6.49
N LYS A 349 0.72 -11.15 6.76
CA LYS A 349 1.35 -9.83 6.63
C LYS A 349 2.42 -9.56 7.69
N HIS A 350 2.22 -10.05 8.91
CA HIS A 350 3.06 -9.70 10.05
C HIS A 350 4.00 -10.82 10.51
N LEU A 351 3.67 -12.08 10.21
CA LEU A 351 4.47 -13.25 10.57
C LEU A 351 5.10 -13.92 9.33
N GLY A 352 4.77 -13.43 8.13
CA GLY A 352 5.36 -13.89 6.87
C GLY A 352 6.66 -13.18 6.52
N ASP A 353 7.42 -13.80 5.63
CA ASP A 353 8.74 -13.38 5.18
C ASP A 353 8.85 -13.38 3.63
N GLU A 354 10.06 -13.28 3.09
CA GLU A 354 10.30 -13.34 1.64
C GLU A 354 9.93 -14.69 1.03
N GLN A 355 10.09 -15.80 1.76
CA GLN A 355 9.67 -17.12 1.30
C GLN A 355 8.15 -17.22 1.20
N THR A 356 7.43 -16.65 2.17
CA THR A 356 5.97 -16.52 2.18
C THR A 356 5.52 -15.72 0.97
N VAL A 357 6.15 -14.57 0.71
CA VAL A 357 5.87 -13.73 -0.47
C VAL A 357 6.12 -14.51 -1.77
N ARG A 358 7.22 -15.24 -1.88
CA ARG A 358 7.53 -16.07 -3.06
C ARG A 358 6.48 -17.15 -3.30
N ARG A 359 6.10 -17.88 -2.26
CA ARG A 359 5.09 -18.96 -2.35
C ARG A 359 3.73 -18.37 -2.73
N LEU A 360 3.32 -17.28 -2.08
CA LEU A 360 2.07 -16.56 -2.37
C LEU A 360 2.05 -16.03 -3.81
N THR A 361 3.16 -15.47 -4.29
CA THR A 361 3.29 -14.99 -5.68
C THR A 361 3.02 -16.09 -6.71
N SER A 362 3.49 -17.32 -6.46
CA SER A 362 3.20 -18.45 -7.34
C SER A 362 1.71 -18.80 -7.37
N VAL A 363 0.99 -18.61 -6.25
CA VAL A 363 -0.46 -18.82 -6.17
C VAL A 363 -1.20 -17.70 -6.92
N ILE A 364 -0.87 -16.44 -6.63
CA ILE A 364 -1.50 -15.26 -7.23
C ILE A 364 -1.39 -15.26 -8.75
N ASN A 365 -0.23 -15.64 -9.30
CA ASN A 365 0.00 -15.64 -10.75
C ASN A 365 -0.95 -16.58 -11.53
N ARG A 366 -1.57 -17.56 -10.86
CA ARG A 366 -2.48 -18.54 -11.47
C ARG A 366 -3.96 -18.21 -11.25
N TRP A 367 -4.27 -17.12 -10.55
CA TRP A 367 -5.63 -16.78 -10.20
C TRP A 367 -6.50 -16.46 -11.41
N SER A 368 -7.71 -17.01 -11.38
CA SER A 368 -8.78 -16.69 -12.32
C SER A 368 -9.46 -15.37 -11.95
N LYS A 369 -10.39 -14.92 -12.80
CA LYS A 369 -11.28 -13.80 -12.49
C LYS A 369 -12.05 -14.01 -11.18
N ALA A 370 -12.45 -15.25 -10.86
CA ALA A 370 -13.21 -15.54 -9.64
C ALA A 370 -12.34 -15.34 -8.39
N ASP A 371 -11.11 -15.85 -8.43
CA ASP A 371 -10.15 -15.71 -7.33
C ASP A 371 -9.78 -14.24 -7.09
N ALA A 372 -9.48 -13.52 -8.18
CA ALA A 372 -9.15 -12.10 -8.11
C ALA A 372 -10.32 -11.28 -7.57
N TRP A 373 -11.53 -11.46 -8.12
CA TRP A 373 -12.66 -10.60 -7.81
C TRP A 373 -13.56 -11.11 -6.68
N ARG A 374 -14.20 -12.27 -6.86
CA ARG A 374 -15.21 -12.78 -5.93
C ARG A 374 -14.58 -13.16 -4.59
N ASN A 375 -13.37 -13.71 -4.61
CA ASN A 375 -12.67 -14.15 -3.41
C ASN A 375 -11.80 -13.02 -2.81
N LYS A 376 -11.93 -11.78 -3.31
CA LYS A 376 -11.14 -10.61 -2.88
C LYS A 376 -9.62 -10.81 -2.96
N GLY A 377 -9.13 -11.63 -3.90
CA GLY A 377 -7.72 -11.98 -4.01
C GLY A 377 -6.79 -10.77 -4.14
N TRP A 378 -7.26 -9.65 -4.70
CA TRP A 378 -6.45 -8.42 -4.81
C TRP A 378 -5.87 -7.92 -3.46
N ASN A 379 -6.50 -8.23 -2.32
CA ASN A 379 -5.99 -7.88 -0.98
C ASN A 379 -4.74 -8.69 -0.58
N ALA A 380 -4.46 -9.83 -1.22
CA ALA A 380 -3.26 -10.61 -0.91
C ALA A 380 -1.95 -9.90 -1.32
N LEU A 381 -2.03 -8.93 -2.24
CA LEU A 381 -0.89 -8.11 -2.64
C LEU A 381 -0.37 -7.24 -1.48
N GLU A 382 -1.20 -6.98 -0.47
CA GLU A 382 -0.78 -6.24 0.72
C GLU A 382 0.21 -7.04 1.58
N VAL A 383 0.30 -8.37 1.41
CA VAL A 383 1.35 -9.18 2.06
C VAL A 383 2.73 -8.75 1.56
N HIS A 384 2.89 -8.56 0.25
CA HIS A 384 4.15 -8.10 -0.35
C HIS A 384 4.58 -6.74 0.18
N THR A 385 3.64 -5.80 0.30
CA THR A 385 3.94 -4.45 0.78
C THR A 385 4.19 -4.40 2.28
N SER A 386 3.61 -5.33 3.05
CA SER A 386 3.81 -5.41 4.50
C SER A 386 5.18 -5.96 4.87
N VAL A 387 5.67 -6.98 4.12
CA VAL A 387 7.05 -7.48 4.27
C VAL A 387 8.06 -6.40 3.88
N GLY A 388 7.77 -5.61 2.85
CA GLY A 388 8.44 -4.33 2.59
C GLY A 388 9.89 -4.38 2.15
N THR A 389 10.50 -5.57 2.00
CA THR A 389 11.85 -5.73 1.47
C THR A 389 11.88 -5.54 -0.04
N ASP A 390 13.01 -5.13 -0.59
CA ASP A 390 13.16 -5.01 -2.05
C ASP A 390 12.85 -6.34 -2.74
N VAL A 391 13.19 -7.48 -2.13
CA VAL A 391 12.83 -8.82 -2.64
C VAL A 391 11.31 -9.00 -2.74
N ALA A 392 10.56 -8.58 -1.73
CA ALA A 392 9.10 -8.64 -1.77
C ALA A 392 8.52 -7.73 -2.87
N LEU A 393 9.11 -6.55 -3.06
CA LEU A 393 8.75 -5.63 -4.14
C LEU A 393 9.09 -6.19 -5.52
N ARG A 394 10.17 -6.97 -5.67
CA ARG A 394 10.47 -7.70 -6.93
C ARG A 394 9.34 -8.65 -7.29
N PHE A 395 8.85 -9.41 -6.31
CA PHE A 395 7.73 -10.31 -6.54
C PHE A 395 6.43 -9.57 -6.85
N LEU A 396 6.20 -8.42 -6.23
CA LEU A 396 5.05 -7.56 -6.55
C LEU A 396 5.14 -7.02 -7.98
N HIS A 397 6.33 -6.59 -8.42
CA HIS A 397 6.60 -6.19 -9.80
C HIS A 397 6.38 -7.35 -10.78
N GLN A 398 6.84 -8.55 -10.45
CA GLN A 398 6.57 -9.74 -11.26
C GLN A 398 5.06 -10.02 -11.40
N ILE A 399 4.26 -9.83 -10.35
CA ILE A 399 2.80 -9.99 -10.40
C ILE A 399 2.20 -8.97 -11.37
N SER A 400 2.64 -7.71 -11.30
CA SER A 400 2.21 -6.63 -12.18
C SER A 400 2.38 -7.01 -13.66
N GLN A 401 3.45 -7.72 -14.00
CA GLN A 401 3.73 -8.14 -15.38
C GLN A 401 3.10 -9.49 -15.79
N LYS A 402 2.96 -10.44 -14.86
CA LYS A 402 2.70 -11.85 -15.19
C LYS A 402 1.36 -12.40 -14.74
N ALA A 403 0.65 -11.77 -13.81
CA ALA A 403 -0.60 -12.33 -13.30
C ALA A 403 -1.60 -12.61 -14.43
N ALA A 404 -2.32 -13.74 -14.36
CA ALA A 404 -3.29 -14.09 -15.39
C ALA A 404 -4.45 -13.09 -15.47
N ASP A 405 -4.91 -12.56 -14.33
CA ASP A 405 -5.93 -11.49 -14.29
C ASP A 405 -5.31 -10.12 -14.61
N ARG A 406 -5.44 -9.71 -15.88
CA ARG A 406 -4.95 -8.43 -16.40
C ARG A 406 -5.75 -7.21 -15.96
N LYS A 407 -7.00 -7.38 -15.51
CA LYS A 407 -7.94 -6.27 -15.29
C LYS A 407 -7.98 -5.77 -13.84
N ARG A 408 -7.49 -6.56 -12.88
CA ARG A 408 -7.59 -6.27 -11.44
C ARG A 408 -6.26 -6.49 -10.74
N ILE A 409 -5.68 -7.68 -10.86
CA ILE A 409 -4.45 -8.01 -10.12
C ILE A 409 -3.26 -7.21 -10.63
N ARG A 410 -3.06 -7.15 -11.96
CA ARG A 410 -1.95 -6.35 -12.52
C ARG A 410 -2.05 -4.86 -12.18
N PRO A 411 -3.20 -4.17 -12.44
CA PRO A 411 -3.31 -2.76 -12.11
C PRO A 411 -3.19 -2.48 -10.61
N GLN A 412 -3.68 -3.36 -9.74
CA GLN A 412 -3.52 -3.20 -8.30
C GLN A 412 -2.05 -3.34 -7.86
N ALA A 413 -1.31 -4.31 -8.41
CA ALA A 413 0.11 -4.45 -8.13
C ALA A 413 0.91 -3.22 -8.61
N GLU A 414 0.58 -2.70 -9.80
CA GLU A 414 1.16 -1.46 -10.33
C GLU A 414 0.83 -0.26 -9.44
N ALA A 415 -0.42 -0.12 -8.98
CA ALA A 415 -0.84 0.95 -8.09
C ALA A 415 -0.08 0.93 -6.75
N LEU A 416 0.14 -0.25 -6.17
CA LEU A 416 0.93 -0.41 -4.95
C LEU A 416 2.40 -0.06 -5.17
N LEU A 417 3.00 -0.50 -6.28
CA LEU A 417 4.38 -0.13 -6.63
C LEU A 417 4.52 1.38 -6.87
N ASN A 418 3.57 2.01 -7.55
CA ASN A 418 3.56 3.45 -7.79
C ASN A 418 3.43 4.24 -6.48
N LYS A 419 2.61 3.75 -5.53
CA LYS A 419 2.52 4.32 -4.19
C LYS A 419 3.87 4.26 -3.47
N ILE A 420 4.51 3.09 -3.46
CA ILE A 420 5.82 2.89 -2.80
C ILE A 420 6.93 3.70 -3.48
N ALA A 421 6.92 3.76 -4.82
CA ALA A 421 7.87 4.58 -5.57
C ALA A 421 7.72 6.05 -5.18
N LYS A 422 6.49 6.57 -5.14
CA LYS A 422 6.20 7.96 -4.72
C LYS A 422 6.64 8.23 -3.27
N GLU A 423 6.38 7.30 -2.34
CA GLU A 423 6.84 7.39 -0.95
C GLU A 423 8.37 7.43 -0.85
N ARG A 424 9.08 6.75 -1.77
CA ARG A 424 10.55 6.77 -1.89
C ARG A 424 11.10 7.90 -2.77
N GLY A 425 10.26 8.79 -3.31
CA GLY A 425 10.67 9.85 -4.22
C GLY A 425 11.18 9.36 -5.59
N LEU A 426 10.75 8.17 -6.02
CA LEU A 426 11.14 7.51 -7.26
C LEU A 426 9.96 7.42 -8.23
N THR A 427 10.25 7.31 -9.53
CA THR A 427 9.28 6.82 -10.51
C THR A 427 9.15 5.30 -10.45
N SER A 428 8.05 4.75 -10.97
CA SER A 428 7.86 3.29 -11.10
C SER A 428 9.03 2.62 -11.83
N GLU A 429 9.51 3.28 -12.87
CA GLU A 429 10.62 2.86 -13.70
C GLU A 429 11.97 2.89 -12.96
N GLN A 430 12.21 3.92 -12.13
CA GLN A 430 13.40 3.99 -11.28
C GLN A 430 13.38 2.94 -10.17
N LEU A 431 12.20 2.64 -9.62
CA LEU A 431 12.05 1.56 -8.65
C LEU A 431 12.35 0.22 -9.33
N ALA A 432 11.79 -0.05 -10.51
CA ALA A 432 12.02 -1.28 -11.25
C ALA A 432 13.50 -1.53 -11.59
N ASP A 433 14.29 -0.50 -11.90
CA ASP A 433 15.74 -0.64 -12.11
C ASP A 433 16.47 -1.12 -10.84
N ARG A 434 16.04 -0.68 -9.66
CA ARG A 434 16.60 -1.08 -8.35
C ARG A 434 16.18 -2.50 -7.94
N LEU A 435 15.12 -3.01 -8.56
CA LEU A 435 14.53 -4.31 -8.28
C LEU A 435 15.12 -5.44 -9.13
N VAL A 436 16.15 -5.19 -9.94
CA VAL A 436 16.85 -6.28 -10.66
C VAL A 436 17.78 -7.03 -9.68
N PRO A 437 17.66 -8.37 -9.53
CA PRO A 437 18.57 -9.14 -8.68
C PRO A 437 19.91 -9.39 -9.38
N ASP A 438 20.98 -9.47 -8.59
CA ASP A 438 22.32 -9.87 -9.04
C ASP A 438 22.44 -11.37 -9.34
N PHE A 439 21.48 -12.18 -8.86
CA PHE A 439 21.50 -13.65 -8.93
C PHE A 439 22.73 -14.33 -8.31
N GLY A 440 23.42 -13.63 -7.40
CA GLY A 440 24.71 -14.08 -6.87
C GLY A 440 25.79 -14.22 -7.96
N LEU A 441 25.68 -13.43 -9.03
CA LEU A 441 26.76 -13.21 -9.98
C LEU A 441 27.81 -12.30 -9.33
N ASP A 442 29.08 -12.50 -9.69
CA ASP A 442 30.17 -11.63 -9.24
C ASP A 442 30.27 -10.34 -10.07
N ALA A 443 31.25 -9.51 -9.73
CA ALA A 443 31.47 -8.23 -10.37
C ALA A 443 31.75 -8.33 -11.88
N GLU A 444 32.23 -9.47 -12.41
CA GLU A 444 32.41 -9.69 -13.84
C GLU A 444 31.11 -10.12 -14.55
N GLY A 445 30.04 -10.33 -13.77
CA GLY A 445 28.74 -10.76 -14.27
C GLY A 445 28.66 -12.26 -14.54
N GLY A 446 29.54 -13.07 -13.96
CA GLY A 446 29.49 -14.53 -14.08
C GLY A 446 29.29 -15.21 -12.73
N MET A 447 29.27 -16.54 -12.75
CA MET A 447 29.24 -17.36 -11.54
C MET A 447 30.04 -18.64 -11.77
N THR A 448 30.80 -19.07 -10.77
CA THR A 448 31.52 -20.35 -10.82
C THR A 448 30.68 -21.44 -10.16
N LEU A 449 30.46 -22.52 -10.91
CA LEU A 449 29.74 -23.71 -10.47
C LEU A 449 30.74 -24.84 -10.27
N ASP A 450 30.90 -25.25 -9.01
CA ASP A 450 31.89 -26.23 -8.61
C ASP A 450 31.29 -27.65 -8.61
N TYR A 451 31.95 -28.58 -9.30
CA TYR A 451 31.62 -30.00 -9.31
C TYR A 451 32.65 -30.83 -8.52
N GLY A 452 33.69 -30.21 -7.95
CA GLY A 452 34.84 -30.85 -7.33
C GLY A 452 36.03 -30.90 -8.30
N PRO A 453 36.22 -31.98 -9.09
CA PRO A 453 37.38 -32.12 -9.96
C PRO A 453 37.29 -31.31 -11.26
N ARG A 454 36.19 -30.60 -11.50
CA ARG A 454 35.99 -29.69 -12.63
C ARG A 454 35.08 -28.54 -12.22
N SER A 455 35.22 -27.40 -12.87
CA SER A 455 34.38 -26.25 -12.63
C SER A 455 33.77 -25.72 -13.93
N PHE A 456 32.73 -24.91 -13.80
CA PHE A 456 32.06 -24.28 -14.93
C PHE A 456 31.81 -22.81 -14.65
N ARG A 457 32.25 -21.95 -15.55
CA ARG A 457 32.00 -20.50 -15.49
C ARG A 457 30.73 -20.16 -16.27
N VAL A 458 29.73 -19.62 -15.58
CA VAL A 458 28.48 -19.13 -16.19
C VAL A 458 28.75 -17.80 -16.89
N GLY A 459 28.25 -17.66 -18.13
CA GLY A 459 28.20 -16.43 -18.89
C GLY A 459 26.84 -16.25 -19.59
N PHE A 460 26.64 -15.13 -20.28
CA PHE A 460 25.35 -14.75 -20.89
C PHE A 460 25.51 -14.32 -22.35
N ASP A 461 24.57 -14.74 -23.20
CA ASP A 461 24.48 -14.30 -24.61
C ASP A 461 23.77 -12.93 -24.76
N GLU A 462 23.56 -12.48 -26.00
CA GLU A 462 22.92 -11.20 -26.33
C GLU A 462 21.47 -11.09 -25.86
N GLN A 463 20.80 -12.21 -25.59
CA GLN A 463 19.44 -12.23 -25.01
C GLN A 463 19.45 -12.64 -23.53
N LEU A 464 20.61 -12.51 -22.86
CA LEU A 464 20.85 -12.95 -21.48
C LEU A 464 20.51 -14.44 -21.23
N LYS A 465 20.64 -15.31 -22.24
CA LYS A 465 20.51 -16.75 -21.99
C LYS A 465 21.83 -17.24 -21.37
N PRO A 466 21.77 -17.95 -20.22
CA PRO A 466 22.97 -18.47 -19.60
C PRO A 466 23.60 -19.59 -20.44
N TYR A 467 24.91 -19.53 -20.61
CA TYR A 467 25.77 -20.63 -21.05
C TYR A 467 26.84 -20.91 -20.00
N VAL A 468 27.59 -21.99 -20.17
CA VAL A 468 28.73 -22.32 -19.31
C VAL A 468 29.97 -22.61 -20.12
N VAL A 469 31.12 -22.20 -19.59
CA VAL A 469 32.44 -22.49 -20.13
C VAL A 469 33.13 -23.45 -19.16
N ASP A 470 33.65 -24.56 -19.68
CA ASP A 470 34.43 -25.49 -18.85
C ASP A 470 35.88 -25.02 -18.68
N ASP A 471 36.65 -25.72 -17.84
CA ASP A 471 38.05 -25.39 -17.54
C ASP A 471 38.97 -25.40 -18.77
N THR A 472 38.52 -25.96 -19.90
CA THR A 472 39.27 -25.96 -21.18
C THR A 472 38.93 -24.76 -22.08
N GLY A 473 38.04 -23.87 -21.63
CA GLY A 473 37.53 -22.75 -22.42
C GLY A 473 36.39 -23.13 -23.37
N LYS A 474 35.87 -24.36 -23.32
CA LYS A 474 34.84 -24.82 -24.25
C LYS A 474 33.45 -24.37 -23.80
N LEU A 475 32.77 -23.62 -24.66
CA LEU A 475 31.40 -23.14 -24.44
C LEU A 475 30.37 -24.26 -24.60
N ARG A 476 29.42 -24.32 -23.66
CA ARG A 476 28.31 -25.27 -23.62
C ARG A 476 27.00 -24.54 -23.30
N LYS A 477 25.95 -24.80 -24.09
CA LYS A 477 24.61 -24.22 -23.88
C LYS A 477 23.86 -24.78 -22.66
N ALA A 478 24.36 -25.86 -22.09
CA ALA A 478 23.81 -26.51 -20.92
C ALA A 478 24.93 -27.02 -20.03
N LEU A 479 24.71 -26.91 -18.72
CA LEU A 479 25.57 -27.50 -17.73
C LEU A 479 25.49 -29.03 -17.80
N PRO A 480 26.62 -29.75 -17.82
CA PRO A 480 26.63 -31.21 -17.80
C PRO A 480 25.91 -31.77 -16.57
N LYS A 481 25.18 -32.88 -16.73
CA LYS A 481 24.60 -33.57 -15.56
C LYS A 481 25.71 -34.07 -14.63
N PRO A 482 25.52 -34.01 -13.30
CA PRO A 482 26.43 -34.63 -12.34
C PRO A 482 26.66 -36.11 -12.68
N GLY A 483 27.93 -36.53 -12.70
CA GLY A 483 28.36 -37.89 -12.97
C GLY A 483 29.03 -38.55 -11.76
N ALA A 484 29.32 -39.85 -11.86
CA ALA A 484 29.88 -40.64 -10.76
C ALA A 484 31.30 -40.22 -10.31
N LYS A 485 31.99 -39.39 -11.10
CA LYS A 485 33.32 -38.84 -10.77
C LYS A 485 33.25 -37.44 -10.17
N ASP A 486 32.09 -36.80 -10.17
CA ASP A 486 31.89 -35.48 -9.59
C ASP A 486 31.59 -35.62 -8.09
N ASP A 487 31.76 -34.53 -7.35
CA ASP A 487 31.46 -34.47 -5.93
C ASP A 487 29.94 -34.71 -5.67
N PRO A 488 29.59 -35.62 -4.74
CA PRO A 488 28.20 -36.03 -4.52
C PRO A 488 27.31 -34.95 -3.89
N GLU A 489 27.89 -33.91 -3.27
CA GLU A 489 27.14 -32.78 -2.68
C GLU A 489 27.19 -31.54 -3.57
N LEU A 490 28.39 -31.15 -4.02
CA LEU A 490 28.58 -29.91 -4.78
C LEU A 490 27.94 -29.97 -6.17
N ALA A 491 28.10 -31.09 -6.90
CA ALA A 491 27.63 -31.15 -8.28
C ALA A 491 26.09 -31.13 -8.40
N PRO A 492 25.30 -31.89 -7.60
CA PRO A 492 23.85 -31.77 -7.60
C PRO A 492 23.37 -30.37 -7.20
N ALA A 493 23.98 -29.75 -6.19
CA ALA A 493 23.63 -28.40 -5.75
C ALA A 493 23.92 -27.36 -6.83
N ALA A 494 25.09 -27.43 -7.48
CA ALA A 494 25.47 -26.56 -8.59
C ALA A 494 24.53 -26.73 -9.79
N TYR A 495 24.14 -27.96 -10.12
CA TYR A 495 23.18 -28.24 -11.20
C TYR A 495 21.78 -27.67 -10.91
N GLN A 496 21.30 -27.82 -9.68
CA GLN A 496 20.04 -27.20 -9.24
C GLN A 496 20.11 -25.68 -9.29
N ARG A 497 21.20 -25.08 -8.80
CA ARG A 497 21.44 -23.63 -8.83
C ARG A 497 21.43 -23.08 -10.26
N PHE A 498 22.12 -23.72 -11.19
CA PHE A 498 22.11 -23.30 -12.61
C PHE A 498 20.72 -23.44 -13.25
N THR A 499 19.98 -24.49 -12.91
CA THR A 499 18.62 -24.69 -13.43
C THR A 499 17.66 -23.62 -12.93
N ALA A 500 17.76 -23.23 -11.65
CA ALA A 500 17.00 -22.12 -11.07
C ALA A 500 17.38 -20.80 -11.73
N LEU A 501 18.69 -20.50 -11.83
CA LEU A 501 19.22 -19.31 -12.50
C LEU A 501 18.68 -19.16 -13.92
N LYS A 502 18.71 -20.24 -14.71
CA LYS A 502 18.22 -20.23 -16.10
C LYS A 502 16.73 -19.90 -16.20
N LYS A 503 15.92 -20.38 -15.25
CA LYS A 503 14.49 -20.08 -15.21
C LYS A 503 14.22 -18.63 -14.84
N ASP A 504 14.93 -18.12 -13.83
CA ASP A 504 14.68 -16.80 -13.28
C ASP A 504 15.26 -15.70 -14.18
N VAL A 505 16.49 -15.86 -14.68
CA VAL A 505 17.09 -14.92 -15.64
C VAL A 505 16.27 -14.85 -16.92
N ARG A 506 15.79 -15.97 -17.48
CA ARG A 506 14.95 -15.94 -18.69
C ARG A 506 13.73 -15.04 -18.54
N THR A 507 13.15 -15.01 -17.33
CA THR A 507 12.00 -14.16 -17.02
C THR A 507 12.40 -12.69 -16.99
N ILE A 508 13.47 -12.37 -16.27
CA ILE A 508 13.90 -10.98 -16.07
C ILE A 508 14.51 -10.41 -17.35
N ALA A 509 15.30 -11.19 -18.08
CA ALA A 509 15.93 -10.79 -19.33
C ALA A 509 14.93 -10.25 -20.36
N ALA A 510 13.86 -11.02 -20.64
CA ALA A 510 12.86 -10.61 -21.62
C ALA A 510 12.17 -9.29 -21.23
N ASP A 511 11.92 -9.12 -19.93
CA ASP A 511 11.33 -7.90 -19.38
C ASP A 511 12.29 -6.70 -19.49
N GLN A 512 13.55 -6.87 -19.06
CA GLN A 512 14.53 -5.79 -19.08
C GLN A 512 14.92 -5.36 -20.51
N ILE A 513 15.00 -6.30 -21.46
CA ILE A 513 15.19 -5.98 -22.88
C ILE A 513 14.03 -5.13 -23.40
N ALA A 514 12.79 -5.54 -23.12
CA ALA A 514 11.60 -4.79 -23.53
C ALA A 514 11.53 -3.40 -22.88
N ARG A 515 11.95 -3.26 -21.62
CA ARG A 515 12.02 -1.97 -20.92
C ARG A 515 13.08 -1.04 -21.51
N LEU A 516 14.24 -1.57 -21.91
CA LEU A 516 15.29 -0.78 -22.56
C LEU A 516 14.87 -0.35 -23.97
N GLU A 517 14.22 -1.22 -24.74
CA GLU A 517 13.62 -0.85 -26.03
C GLU A 517 12.54 0.24 -25.86
N ALA A 518 11.64 0.08 -24.87
CA ALA A 518 10.66 1.10 -24.54
C ALA A 518 11.31 2.42 -24.07
N ALA A 519 12.42 2.36 -23.32
CA ALA A 519 13.17 3.54 -22.90
C ALA A 519 13.80 4.29 -24.09
N MET A 520 14.25 3.58 -25.13
CA MET A 520 14.70 4.18 -26.39
C MET A 520 13.56 4.93 -27.08
N VAL A 521 12.38 4.29 -27.20
CA VAL A 521 11.21 4.86 -27.88
C VAL A 521 10.61 6.05 -27.12
N THR A 522 10.53 5.95 -25.80
CA THR A 522 9.95 7.00 -24.94
C THR A 522 10.94 8.10 -24.55
N GLY A 523 12.21 7.97 -24.95
CA GLY A 523 13.26 8.94 -24.64
C GLY A 523 13.61 9.01 -23.15
N ARG A 524 13.44 7.91 -22.40
CA ARG A 524 13.77 7.86 -20.97
C ARG A 524 15.26 8.16 -20.75
N ARG A 525 15.55 8.96 -19.71
CA ARG A 525 16.90 9.36 -19.32
C ARG A 525 17.24 8.95 -17.89
N TRP A 526 18.52 8.66 -17.66
CA TRP A 526 19.14 8.36 -16.38
C TRP A 526 20.13 9.45 -15.99
N THR A 527 20.36 9.59 -14.69
CA THR A 527 21.54 10.30 -14.18
C THR A 527 22.79 9.42 -14.42
N PRO A 528 24.00 9.99 -14.48
CA PRO A 528 25.22 9.20 -14.65
C PRO A 528 25.42 8.21 -13.49
N GLY A 529 25.03 8.59 -12.27
CA GLY A 529 25.06 7.73 -11.09
C GLY A 529 24.11 6.53 -11.18
N ASP A 530 22.84 6.76 -11.54
CA ASP A 530 21.86 5.67 -11.71
C ASP A 530 22.26 4.75 -12.88
N PHE A 531 22.70 5.33 -14.01
CA PHE A 531 23.17 4.57 -15.17
C PHE A 531 24.33 3.65 -14.78
N ARG A 532 25.31 4.18 -14.05
CA ARG A 532 26.44 3.39 -13.59
C ARG A 532 26.01 2.30 -12.61
N ALA A 533 25.24 2.64 -11.57
CA ALA A 533 24.86 1.68 -10.53
C ALA A 533 23.96 0.54 -11.04
N PHE A 534 22.96 0.84 -11.88
CA PHE A 534 21.92 -0.12 -12.24
C PHE A 534 22.11 -0.78 -13.60
N LEU A 535 23.00 -0.25 -14.45
CA LEU A 535 23.27 -0.82 -15.78
C LEU A 535 24.74 -1.22 -15.94
N VAL A 536 25.69 -0.32 -15.67
CA VAL A 536 27.12 -0.58 -15.91
C VAL A 536 27.71 -1.55 -14.89
N ASP A 537 27.52 -1.25 -13.61
CA ASP A 537 28.14 -1.99 -12.51
C ASP A 537 27.31 -3.20 -12.07
N HIS A 538 26.04 -3.24 -12.47
CA HIS A 538 25.12 -4.33 -12.14
C HIS A 538 25.54 -5.64 -12.84
N PRO A 539 25.79 -6.75 -12.10
CA PRO A 539 26.32 -8.00 -12.65
C PRO A 539 25.56 -8.61 -13.84
N LEU A 540 24.23 -8.57 -13.80
CA LEU A 540 23.39 -9.05 -14.91
C LEU A 540 23.18 -8.01 -16.03
N MET A 541 22.74 -6.79 -15.68
CA MET A 541 22.36 -5.75 -16.65
C MET A 541 23.51 -5.30 -17.55
N TRP A 542 24.74 -5.36 -17.04
CA TRP A 542 25.96 -5.06 -17.79
C TRP A 542 26.02 -5.77 -19.14
N HIS A 543 25.64 -7.04 -19.18
CA HIS A 543 25.70 -7.87 -20.39
C HIS A 543 24.77 -7.39 -21.51
N ILE A 544 23.68 -6.68 -21.17
CA ILE A 544 22.80 -6.01 -22.15
C ILE A 544 23.32 -4.61 -22.45
N ALA A 545 23.67 -3.84 -21.40
CA ALA A 545 24.02 -2.44 -21.54
C ALA A 545 25.22 -2.22 -22.47
N ARG A 546 26.25 -3.06 -22.39
CA ARG A 546 27.44 -2.98 -23.25
C ARG A 546 27.19 -3.28 -24.74
N ARG A 547 26.03 -3.82 -25.08
CA ARG A 547 25.64 -4.21 -26.45
C ARG A 547 24.82 -3.13 -27.17
N LEU A 548 24.63 -1.98 -26.52
CA LEU A 548 23.83 -0.88 -26.99
C LEU A 548 24.70 0.37 -27.12
N VAL A 549 24.32 1.25 -28.05
CA VAL A 549 24.84 2.61 -28.11
C VAL A 549 24.02 3.46 -27.16
N TRP A 550 24.68 4.32 -26.40
CA TRP A 550 24.08 5.25 -25.45
C TRP A 550 24.36 6.68 -25.88
N THR A 551 23.61 7.65 -25.36
CA THR A 551 23.94 9.08 -25.50
C THR A 551 24.03 9.73 -24.14
N ALA A 552 24.94 10.69 -23.99
CA ALA A 552 24.97 11.63 -22.88
C ALA A 552 24.85 13.05 -23.45
N ASP A 553 23.71 13.70 -23.21
CA ASP A 553 23.34 14.98 -23.83
C ASP A 553 23.55 14.95 -25.36
N ASP A 554 22.95 13.92 -26.00
CA ASP A 554 22.98 13.64 -27.44
C ASP A 554 24.35 13.31 -28.05
N ARG A 555 25.42 13.21 -27.25
CA ARG A 555 26.71 12.67 -27.70
C ARG A 555 26.73 11.15 -27.54
N PRO A 556 26.85 10.37 -28.63
CA PRO A 556 26.77 8.92 -28.55
C PRO A 556 28.08 8.30 -28.05
N PHE A 557 27.96 7.19 -27.31
CA PHE A 557 29.07 6.40 -26.78
C PHE A 557 28.67 4.92 -26.63
N ARG A 558 29.66 4.02 -26.54
CA ARG A 558 29.50 2.62 -26.15
C ARG A 558 30.14 2.36 -24.79
N ILE A 559 29.87 1.21 -24.20
CA ILE A 559 30.57 0.74 -23.01
C ILE A 559 31.54 -0.37 -23.39
N ALA A 560 32.82 -0.19 -23.06
CA ALA A 560 33.91 -1.10 -23.36
C ALA A 560 33.99 -2.26 -22.37
N GLU A 561 34.78 -3.28 -22.69
CA GLU A 561 34.95 -4.54 -21.94
C GLU A 561 35.34 -4.32 -20.47
N ASP A 562 36.11 -3.26 -20.21
CA ASP A 562 36.61 -2.83 -18.90
C ASP A 562 35.66 -1.86 -18.17
N ARG A 563 34.44 -1.67 -18.70
CA ARG A 563 33.39 -0.75 -18.20
C ARG A 563 33.73 0.73 -18.33
N THR A 564 34.71 1.09 -19.14
CA THR A 564 34.91 2.49 -19.57
C THR A 564 33.97 2.83 -20.72
N PHE A 565 33.82 4.12 -21.03
CA PHE A 565 33.02 4.55 -22.17
C PHE A 565 33.92 5.00 -23.32
N ALA A 566 33.49 4.71 -24.55
CA ALA A 566 34.23 5.08 -25.75
C ALA A 566 33.31 5.73 -26.79
N GLY A 567 33.84 6.70 -27.52
CA GLY A 567 33.20 7.32 -28.68
C GLY A 567 33.22 6.41 -29.92
N VAL A 568 32.71 6.92 -31.04
CA VAL A 568 32.67 6.19 -32.32
C VAL A 568 34.07 5.96 -32.91
N ASP A 569 35.04 6.76 -32.51
CA ASP A 569 36.47 6.69 -32.86
C ASP A 569 37.29 5.87 -31.84
N ASP A 570 36.60 5.16 -30.95
CA ASP A 570 37.15 4.36 -29.87
C ASP A 570 37.99 5.14 -28.85
N GLN A 571 37.86 6.47 -28.83
CA GLN A 571 38.50 7.32 -27.82
C GLN A 571 37.68 7.37 -26.54
N GLY A 572 38.36 7.53 -25.40
CA GLY A 572 37.73 7.61 -24.09
C GLY A 572 36.66 8.72 -24.02
N PHE A 573 35.52 8.39 -23.44
CA PHE A 573 34.38 9.29 -23.30
C PHE A 573 34.00 9.48 -21.82
N ASP A 574 34.04 10.71 -21.33
CA ASP A 574 33.60 11.02 -19.97
C ASP A 574 32.33 11.88 -20.00
N PRO A 575 31.16 11.35 -19.61
CA PRO A 575 29.94 12.14 -19.49
C PRO A 575 30.06 13.13 -18.32
N SER A 576 29.48 14.32 -18.50
CA SER A 576 29.36 15.30 -17.39
C SER A 576 28.62 14.65 -16.21
N PRO A 577 28.96 14.99 -14.94
CA PRO A 577 28.21 14.51 -13.77
C PRO A 577 26.71 14.87 -13.78
N THR A 578 26.32 15.88 -14.55
CA THR A 578 24.94 16.32 -14.70
C THR A 578 24.29 15.88 -16.03
N ALA A 579 25.02 15.11 -16.85
CA ALA A 579 24.53 14.69 -18.15
C ALA A 579 23.28 13.83 -18.05
N ARG A 580 22.43 13.89 -19.07
CA ARG A 580 21.31 12.97 -19.22
C ARG A 580 21.71 11.82 -20.12
N ILE A 581 21.87 10.63 -19.52
CA ILE A 581 22.21 9.42 -20.26
C ILE A 581 20.94 8.76 -20.76
N GLY A 582 20.90 8.24 -21.98
CA GLY A 582 19.82 7.38 -22.42
C GLY A 582 20.12 6.64 -23.71
N LEU A 583 19.11 5.93 -24.21
CA LEU A 583 19.21 5.19 -25.45
C LEU A 583 18.77 6.09 -26.62
N PRO A 584 19.66 6.39 -27.58
CA PRO A 584 19.26 7.11 -28.78
C PRO A 584 18.47 6.19 -29.72
N HIS A 585 17.36 6.71 -30.21
CA HIS A 585 16.66 6.15 -31.37
C HIS A 585 17.43 6.51 -32.65
N PRO A 586 17.50 5.65 -33.70
CA PRO A 586 18.22 5.95 -34.94
C PRO A 586 17.82 7.25 -35.63
N TYR A 587 16.56 7.67 -35.48
CA TYR A 587 16.08 8.98 -35.94
C TYR A 587 16.98 10.12 -35.46
N HIS A 588 17.45 10.07 -34.22
CA HIS A 588 18.33 11.10 -33.64
C HIS A 588 19.81 10.88 -33.96
N LEU A 589 20.24 9.64 -34.23
CA LEU A 589 21.62 9.34 -34.63
C LEU A 589 21.91 9.78 -36.07
N GLY A 590 20.90 9.76 -36.94
CA GLY A 590 21.02 10.16 -38.34
C GLY A 590 22.15 9.41 -39.05
N ASP A 591 23.03 10.15 -39.70
CA ASP A 591 24.13 9.58 -40.49
C ASP A 591 25.16 8.79 -39.66
N THR A 592 25.21 9.01 -38.33
CA THR A 592 26.14 8.29 -37.45
C THR A 592 25.75 6.83 -37.21
N VAL A 593 24.53 6.41 -37.56
CA VAL A 593 24.06 5.02 -37.44
C VAL A 593 25.00 4.06 -38.14
N LYS A 594 25.49 4.41 -39.34
CA LYS A 594 26.40 3.55 -40.10
C LYS A 594 27.72 3.36 -39.37
N ALA A 595 28.35 4.45 -38.93
CA ALA A 595 29.62 4.39 -38.21
C ALA A 595 29.52 3.56 -36.92
N TRP A 596 28.43 3.72 -36.17
CA TRP A 596 28.17 2.89 -34.99
C TRP A 596 27.91 1.43 -35.33
N SER A 597 27.23 1.15 -36.44
CA SER A 597 26.98 -0.23 -36.90
C SER A 597 28.29 -0.93 -37.27
N ASP A 598 29.20 -0.23 -37.95
CA ASP A 598 30.52 -0.73 -38.29
C ASP A 598 31.34 -1.02 -37.01
N VAL A 599 31.36 -0.09 -36.04
CA VAL A 599 32.04 -0.30 -34.74
C VAL A 599 31.48 -1.52 -33.99
N LEU A 600 30.16 -1.65 -33.86
CA LEU A 600 29.59 -2.82 -33.17
C LEU A 600 29.87 -4.13 -33.92
N ALA A 601 29.91 -4.10 -35.26
CA ALA A 601 30.25 -5.26 -36.06
C ALA A 601 31.72 -5.68 -35.89
N ASP A 602 32.66 -4.73 -35.83
CA ASP A 602 34.09 -4.99 -35.61
C ASP A 602 34.36 -5.69 -34.27
N TYR A 603 33.55 -5.38 -33.25
CA TYR A 603 33.59 -6.02 -31.93
C TYR A 603 32.69 -7.27 -31.83
N GLU A 604 32.08 -7.72 -32.93
CA GLU A 604 31.14 -8.85 -33.00
C GLU A 604 29.95 -8.71 -32.02
N ILE A 605 29.52 -7.47 -31.76
CA ILE A 605 28.44 -7.15 -30.82
C ILE A 605 27.08 -7.25 -31.51
N LEU A 606 26.31 -8.25 -31.10
CA LEU A 606 24.90 -8.37 -31.45
C LEU A 606 24.02 -7.60 -30.45
N GLN A 607 23.14 -6.75 -30.98
CA GLN A 607 22.22 -5.96 -30.16
C GLN A 607 21.04 -6.81 -29.63
N PRO A 608 20.59 -6.58 -28.39
CA PRO A 608 19.51 -7.33 -27.75
C PRO A 608 18.12 -7.08 -28.38
N PHE A 609 17.96 -5.94 -29.06
CA PHE A 609 16.79 -5.53 -29.84
C PHE A 609 17.29 -4.64 -31.00
N PRO A 610 16.50 -4.41 -32.07
CA PRO A 610 16.96 -3.62 -33.21
C PRO A 610 17.04 -2.14 -32.83
N GLN A 611 18.17 -1.72 -32.23
CA GLN A 611 18.46 -0.31 -32.01
C GLN A 611 18.96 0.32 -33.31
N LEU A 612 20.20 0.06 -33.74
CA LEU A 612 20.77 0.70 -34.94
C LEU A 612 20.08 0.25 -36.23
N GLY A 613 19.53 -0.96 -36.23
CA GLY A 613 18.73 -1.50 -37.34
C GLY A 613 17.25 -1.15 -37.28
N ARG A 614 16.78 -0.29 -36.36
CA ARG A 614 15.38 0.15 -36.31
C ARG A 614 15.07 0.97 -37.57
N GLU A 615 14.01 0.59 -38.28
CA GLU A 615 13.55 1.36 -39.43
C GLU A 615 13.05 2.74 -38.98
N VAL A 616 13.44 3.78 -39.72
CA VAL A 616 13.06 5.17 -39.45
C VAL A 616 12.04 5.62 -40.49
N HIS A 617 10.89 6.08 -40.02
CA HIS A 617 9.78 6.52 -40.87
C HIS A 617 9.47 8.00 -40.64
N PRO A 618 10.09 8.93 -41.39
CA PRO A 618 9.77 10.34 -41.26
C PRO A 618 8.36 10.65 -41.81
N LEU A 619 7.71 11.66 -41.20
CA LEU A 619 6.52 12.28 -41.77
C LEU A 619 6.88 13.02 -43.06
N THR A 620 6.01 12.95 -44.06
CA THR A 620 6.08 13.83 -45.24
C THR A 620 5.67 15.26 -44.86
N GLU A 621 5.99 16.24 -45.71
CA GLU A 621 5.60 17.63 -45.45
C GLU A 621 4.08 17.81 -45.41
N GLU A 622 3.35 17.08 -46.25
CA GLU A 622 1.89 17.07 -46.26
C GLU A 622 1.31 16.51 -44.95
N GLU A 623 1.82 15.37 -44.49
CA GLU A 623 1.37 14.76 -43.24
C GLU A 623 1.71 15.62 -42.03
N ARG A 624 2.87 16.30 -42.04
CA ARG A 624 3.29 17.18 -40.95
C ARG A 624 2.28 18.30 -40.69
N GLY A 625 1.70 18.87 -41.75
CA GLY A 625 0.64 19.88 -41.67
C GLY A 625 -0.77 19.32 -41.46
N GLY A 626 -0.95 18.01 -41.62
CA GLY A 626 -2.22 17.30 -41.51
C GLY A 626 -2.41 16.53 -40.20
N HIS A 627 -3.55 15.87 -40.09
CA HIS A 627 -3.88 14.97 -38.98
C HIS A 627 -4.04 13.51 -39.44
N ARG A 628 -4.04 13.25 -40.75
CA ARG A 628 -4.31 11.92 -41.34
C ARG A 628 -3.04 11.32 -41.93
N LEU A 629 -2.94 10.00 -41.89
CA LEU A 629 -1.89 9.20 -42.52
C LEU A 629 -2.47 8.46 -43.73
N GLY A 630 -2.76 9.21 -44.81
CA GLY A 630 -3.49 8.71 -45.98
C GLY A 630 -2.86 7.48 -46.66
N ARG A 631 -1.56 7.24 -46.47
CA ARG A 631 -0.84 6.08 -47.02
C ARG A 631 -1.32 4.71 -46.52
N PHE A 632 -2.11 4.65 -45.44
CA PHE A 632 -2.67 3.40 -44.90
C PHE A 632 -4.19 3.27 -45.11
N GLU A 633 -4.84 4.31 -45.62
CA GLU A 633 -6.29 4.30 -45.88
C GLU A 633 -6.63 3.39 -47.06
N GLY A 634 -7.79 2.73 -46.98
CA GLY A 634 -8.27 1.78 -47.99
C GLY A 634 -7.61 0.41 -47.97
N VAL A 635 -6.57 0.20 -47.14
CA VAL A 635 -5.90 -1.10 -47.02
C VAL A 635 -6.76 -2.07 -46.20
N THR A 636 -6.97 -3.28 -46.73
CA THR A 636 -7.65 -4.37 -46.04
C THR A 636 -6.64 -5.23 -45.30
N VAL A 637 -6.85 -5.45 -44.00
CA VAL A 637 -5.95 -6.20 -43.13
C VAL A 637 -6.70 -7.33 -42.41
N PRO A 638 -6.05 -8.48 -42.14
CA PRO A 638 -6.66 -9.52 -41.33
C PRO A 638 -6.92 -9.04 -39.89
N ILE A 639 -8.07 -9.41 -39.31
CA ILE A 639 -8.45 -9.05 -37.93
C ILE A 639 -7.39 -9.48 -36.92
N GLY A 640 -6.71 -10.60 -37.17
CA GLY A 640 -5.61 -11.07 -36.33
C GLY A 640 -4.46 -10.06 -36.21
N ARG A 641 -4.17 -9.26 -37.24
CA ARG A 641 -3.14 -8.20 -37.18
C ARG A 641 -3.63 -6.99 -36.40
N VAL A 642 -4.88 -6.58 -36.59
CA VAL A 642 -5.50 -5.51 -35.76
C VAL A 642 -5.50 -5.90 -34.28
N LEU A 643 -5.86 -7.14 -33.94
CA LEU A 643 -5.84 -7.62 -32.56
C LEU A 643 -4.43 -7.69 -31.98
N LYS A 644 -3.37 -7.85 -32.79
CA LYS A 644 -1.99 -7.78 -32.31
C LYS A 644 -1.62 -6.38 -31.83
N LEU A 645 -2.18 -5.31 -32.40
CA LEU A 645 -1.95 -3.93 -31.94
C LEU A 645 -2.35 -3.74 -30.47
N THR A 646 -3.30 -4.52 -29.95
CA THR A 646 -3.66 -4.46 -28.52
C THR A 646 -2.53 -4.84 -27.57
N ARG A 647 -1.49 -5.53 -28.07
CA ARG A 647 -0.26 -5.81 -27.32
C ARG A 647 0.71 -4.63 -27.30
N LEU A 648 0.51 -3.66 -28.19
CA LEU A 648 1.29 -2.43 -28.34
C LEU A 648 0.56 -1.22 -27.71
N GLY A 649 -0.38 -1.46 -26.79
CA GLY A 649 -1.10 -0.40 -26.07
C GLY A 649 -2.31 0.18 -26.80
N TRP A 650 -2.73 -0.41 -27.93
CA TRP A 650 -3.96 -0.01 -28.60
C TRP A 650 -5.20 -0.61 -27.92
N GLU A 651 -6.24 0.19 -27.80
CA GLU A 651 -7.50 -0.15 -27.17
C GLU A 651 -8.64 -0.13 -28.18
N ARG A 652 -9.52 -1.13 -28.11
CA ARG A 652 -10.74 -1.14 -28.93
C ARG A 652 -11.68 -0.05 -28.43
N GLY A 653 -12.28 0.68 -29.36
CA GLY A 653 -13.32 1.66 -29.06
C GLY A 653 -14.50 1.05 -28.32
N ALA A 654 -15.31 1.91 -27.71
CA ALA A 654 -16.58 1.48 -27.15
C ALA A 654 -17.46 0.87 -28.26
N PRO A 655 -18.15 -0.24 -27.99
CA PRO A 655 -19.08 -0.80 -28.96
C PRO A 655 -20.20 0.20 -29.26
N GLU A 656 -20.49 0.39 -30.54
CA GLU A 656 -21.58 1.23 -31.03
C GLU A 656 -22.87 0.39 -31.18
N ASP A 657 -23.84 0.89 -31.95
CA ASP A 657 -25.06 0.17 -32.28
C ASP A 657 -24.73 -1.20 -32.89
N ASN A 658 -25.47 -2.24 -32.48
CA ASN A 658 -25.19 -3.66 -32.76
C ASN A 658 -23.96 -4.28 -32.05
N GLY A 659 -23.32 -3.58 -31.10
CA GLY A 659 -22.27 -4.17 -30.28
C GLY A 659 -20.94 -4.35 -31.02
N VAL A 660 -20.68 -3.53 -32.03
CA VAL A 660 -19.48 -3.56 -32.88
C VAL A 660 -18.58 -2.37 -32.54
N ALA A 661 -17.30 -2.63 -32.28
CA ALA A 661 -16.29 -1.57 -32.12
C ALA A 661 -15.68 -1.24 -33.48
N THR A 662 -15.98 -0.06 -34.02
CA THR A 662 -15.57 0.39 -35.36
C THR A 662 -14.23 1.12 -35.38
N LEU A 663 -13.52 1.17 -34.25
CA LEU A 663 -12.21 1.81 -34.15
C LEU A 663 -11.31 1.13 -33.13
N ILE A 664 -10.01 1.37 -33.28
CA ILE A 664 -8.98 1.10 -32.28
C ILE A 664 -8.13 2.36 -32.09
N SER A 665 -7.73 2.68 -30.86
CA SER A 665 -6.98 3.89 -30.57
C SER A 665 -5.92 3.70 -29.48
N ARG A 666 -4.89 4.53 -29.47
CA ARG A 666 -3.89 4.60 -28.39
C ARG A 666 -3.49 6.04 -28.09
N PRO A 667 -3.11 6.36 -26.84
CA PRO A 667 -2.54 7.66 -26.54
C PRO A 667 -1.15 7.80 -27.20
N VAL A 668 -0.88 8.97 -27.79
CA VAL A 668 0.42 9.37 -28.36
C VAL A 668 0.71 10.82 -27.97
N GLY A 669 1.70 11.02 -27.09
CA GLY A 669 1.94 12.34 -26.50
C GLY A 669 0.71 12.89 -25.78
N THR A 670 0.22 14.05 -26.21
CA THR A 670 -0.99 14.70 -25.66
C THR A 670 -2.26 14.43 -26.48
N CYS A 671 -2.21 13.56 -27.48
CA CYS A 671 -3.33 13.23 -28.34
C CYS A 671 -3.51 11.70 -28.47
N TRP A 672 -4.38 11.28 -29.40
CA TRP A 672 -4.72 9.88 -29.65
C TRP A 672 -4.49 9.52 -31.10
N ALA A 673 -3.77 8.43 -31.37
CA ALA A 673 -3.78 7.80 -32.67
C ALA A 673 -5.04 6.95 -32.77
N VAL A 674 -5.80 7.08 -33.85
CA VAL A 674 -7.07 6.37 -34.08
C VAL A 674 -7.02 5.73 -35.45
N VAL A 675 -7.43 4.47 -35.53
CA VAL A 675 -7.66 3.72 -36.77
C VAL A 675 -9.12 3.32 -36.81
N GLN A 676 -9.85 3.80 -37.80
CA GLN A 676 -11.23 3.43 -38.08
C GLN A 676 -11.27 2.20 -38.99
N LEU A 677 -12.14 1.25 -38.64
CA LEU A 677 -12.24 -0.07 -39.25
C LEU A 677 -13.65 -0.27 -39.81
N ASP A 678 -13.74 -0.81 -41.02
CA ASP A 678 -14.97 -1.28 -41.65
C ASP A 678 -14.82 -2.79 -41.96
N PRO A 679 -15.72 -3.67 -41.50
CA PRO A 679 -16.98 -3.41 -40.78
C PRO A 679 -16.84 -3.21 -39.25
N GLY A 680 -15.64 -3.35 -38.68
CA GLY A 680 -15.40 -3.26 -37.23
C GLY A 680 -15.33 -4.62 -36.52
N ILE A 681 -15.22 -4.61 -35.19
CA ILE A 681 -14.98 -5.80 -34.35
C ILE A 681 -16.18 -6.06 -33.41
N PRO A 682 -16.98 -7.12 -33.63
CA PRO A 682 -18.10 -7.46 -32.74
C PRO A 682 -17.61 -7.92 -31.36
N VAL A 683 -18.22 -7.42 -30.28
CA VAL A 683 -17.82 -7.77 -28.91
C VAL A 683 -18.07 -9.24 -28.59
N GLY A 684 -19.12 -9.84 -29.15
CA GLY A 684 -19.52 -11.23 -28.93
C GLY A 684 -18.82 -12.27 -29.81
N ALA A 685 -18.24 -11.85 -30.94
CA ALA A 685 -17.59 -12.73 -31.92
C ALA A 685 -16.49 -11.95 -32.66
N VAL A 686 -15.30 -11.90 -32.06
CA VAL A 686 -14.18 -11.05 -32.53
C VAL A 686 -13.64 -11.43 -33.90
N ASP A 687 -13.94 -12.64 -34.38
CA ASP A 687 -13.51 -13.24 -35.63
C ASP A 687 -14.64 -13.30 -36.68
N ALA A 688 -15.85 -12.81 -36.36
CA ALA A 688 -16.98 -12.82 -37.29
C ALA A 688 -16.69 -12.06 -38.60
N PHE A 689 -15.81 -11.05 -38.53
CA PHE A 689 -15.32 -10.29 -39.68
C PHE A 689 -13.80 -10.48 -39.79
N PRO A 690 -13.34 -11.45 -40.59
CA PRO A 690 -11.92 -11.84 -40.63
C PRO A 690 -11.02 -10.78 -41.29
N GLU A 691 -11.60 -9.86 -42.05
CA GLU A 691 -10.91 -8.78 -42.74
C GLU A 691 -11.49 -7.43 -42.28
N GLN A 692 -10.63 -6.43 -42.19
CA GLN A 692 -10.96 -5.06 -41.79
C GLN A 692 -10.33 -4.09 -42.77
N ARG A 693 -11.13 -3.22 -43.39
CA ARG A 693 -10.62 -2.11 -44.19
C ARG A 693 -10.34 -0.92 -43.28
N ILE A 694 -9.17 -0.30 -43.44
CA ILE A 694 -8.81 0.95 -42.74
C ILE A 694 -9.52 2.11 -43.47
N GLU A 695 -10.57 2.66 -42.87
CA GLU A 695 -11.30 3.81 -43.45
C GLU A 695 -10.59 5.14 -43.19
N ASP A 696 -10.04 5.28 -41.99
CA ASP A 696 -9.40 6.49 -41.53
C ASP A 696 -8.27 6.14 -40.57
N VAL A 697 -7.14 6.83 -40.68
CA VAL A 697 -6.09 6.77 -39.68
C VAL A 697 -5.47 8.14 -39.45
N GLY A 698 -5.34 8.52 -38.19
CA GLY A 698 -4.83 9.84 -37.86
C GLY A 698 -4.70 10.11 -36.37
N VAL A 699 -4.36 11.36 -36.04
CA VAL A 699 -4.29 11.88 -34.67
C VAL A 699 -5.47 12.76 -34.32
N TYR A 700 -6.01 12.55 -33.12
CA TYR A 700 -7.23 13.17 -32.63
C TYR A 700 -7.11 13.61 -31.18
N ALA A 701 -7.92 14.58 -30.75
CA ALA A 701 -7.90 15.08 -29.37
C ALA A 701 -8.51 14.09 -28.36
N ALA A 702 -9.19 13.05 -28.84
CA ALA A 702 -9.93 12.08 -28.05
C ALA A 702 -9.78 10.68 -28.70
N PRO A 703 -10.09 9.58 -28.00
CA PRO A 703 -9.92 8.21 -28.49
C PRO A 703 -10.90 7.81 -29.62
N TYR A 704 -11.50 8.77 -30.33
CA TYR A 704 -12.49 8.58 -31.39
C TYR A 704 -12.30 9.59 -32.52
N TRP A 705 -12.76 9.23 -33.73
CA TRP A 705 -12.61 10.01 -34.96
C TRP A 705 -13.62 11.17 -35.05
N ARG A 706 -13.52 12.17 -34.17
CA ARG A 706 -14.38 13.38 -34.26
C ARG A 706 -13.57 14.59 -34.68
N ARG A 707 -13.90 15.12 -35.86
CA ARG A 707 -13.29 16.35 -36.39
C ARG A 707 -13.67 17.55 -35.51
N SER A 708 -12.67 18.27 -35.04
CA SER A 708 -12.85 19.60 -34.44
C SER A 708 -12.02 20.62 -35.23
N LYS A 709 -12.33 21.91 -35.12
CA LYS A 709 -11.48 22.97 -35.70
C LYS A 709 -10.05 22.98 -35.12
N ASN A 710 -9.84 22.30 -33.99
CA ASN A 710 -8.57 22.22 -33.25
C ASN A 710 -8.04 20.78 -33.20
N SER A 711 -8.30 19.95 -34.22
CA SER A 711 -7.67 18.62 -34.27
C SER A 711 -6.14 18.76 -34.24
N PRO A 712 -5.43 17.92 -33.46
CA PRO A 712 -3.97 17.94 -33.42
C PRO A 712 -3.41 17.60 -34.80
N VAL A 713 -2.20 18.08 -35.08
CA VAL A 713 -1.48 17.77 -36.32
C VAL A 713 -0.33 16.81 -36.03
N LEU A 714 -0.02 15.93 -36.98
CA LEU A 714 1.04 14.93 -36.82
C LEU A 714 2.40 15.60 -36.56
N GLY A 715 2.64 16.78 -37.12
CA GLY A 715 3.85 17.56 -36.88
C GLY A 715 4.07 18.03 -35.44
N THR A 716 3.06 17.98 -34.57
CA THR A 716 3.23 18.27 -33.12
C THR A 716 3.72 17.08 -32.31
N LEU A 717 3.70 15.87 -32.89
CA LEU A 717 4.25 14.70 -32.24
C LEU A 717 5.78 14.80 -32.18
N ASP A 718 6.35 14.24 -31.12
CA ASP A 718 7.78 13.93 -31.08
C ASP A 718 8.15 13.06 -32.32
N PRO A 719 9.27 13.33 -33.00
CA PRO A 719 9.62 12.63 -34.24
C PRO A 719 9.80 11.13 -34.08
N VAL A 720 10.29 10.65 -32.93
CA VAL A 720 10.41 9.21 -32.65
C VAL A 720 9.01 8.60 -32.48
N THR A 721 8.14 9.27 -31.73
CA THR A 721 6.74 8.85 -31.55
C THR A 721 6.01 8.75 -32.90
N ALA A 722 6.20 9.70 -33.80
CA ALA A 722 5.64 9.66 -35.16
C ALA A 722 6.22 8.51 -35.99
N SER A 723 7.55 8.32 -35.96
CA SER A 723 8.22 7.22 -36.66
C SER A 723 7.74 5.85 -36.19
N GLU A 724 7.61 5.67 -34.88
CA GLU A 724 7.14 4.42 -34.26
C GLU A 724 5.66 4.16 -34.54
N LEU A 725 4.81 5.20 -34.55
CA LEU A 725 3.43 5.08 -35.01
C LEU A 725 3.35 4.60 -36.46
N ILE A 726 4.15 5.16 -37.35
CA ILE A 726 4.18 4.76 -38.75
C ILE A 726 4.72 3.33 -38.89
N ALA A 727 5.75 2.94 -38.13
CA ALA A 727 6.28 1.57 -38.12
C ALA A 727 5.21 0.53 -37.74
N GLU A 728 4.44 0.80 -36.67
CA GLU A 728 3.33 -0.06 -36.24
C GLU A 728 2.26 -0.22 -37.32
N LEU A 729 1.91 0.87 -38.00
CA LEU A 729 0.91 0.87 -39.08
C LEU A 729 1.46 0.19 -40.34
N THR A 730 2.75 0.36 -40.66
CA THR A 730 3.42 -0.35 -41.75
C THR A 730 3.41 -1.86 -41.52
N GLU A 731 3.69 -2.34 -40.31
CA GLU A 731 3.61 -3.76 -39.98
C GLU A 731 2.16 -4.29 -39.98
N LEU A 732 1.18 -3.45 -39.63
CA LEU A 732 -0.24 -3.78 -39.76
C LEU A 732 -0.62 -4.05 -41.23
N THR A 733 -0.11 -3.22 -42.15
CA THR A 733 -0.45 -3.25 -43.58
C THR A 733 0.52 -4.04 -44.46
N ARG A 734 1.59 -4.63 -43.91
CA ARG A 734 2.58 -5.42 -44.65
C ARG A 734 1.92 -6.70 -45.18
N ASP A 735 2.05 -7.00 -46.47
CA ASP A 735 1.41 -8.17 -47.11
C ASP A 735 1.67 -9.50 -46.40
#